data_AF-A0A5C6AQK2-F1
#
_entry.id   AF-A0A5C6AQK2-F1
#
_cell.length_a   1.000
_cell.length_b   1.000
_cell.length_c   1.000
_cell.angle_alpha   90.00
_cell.angle_beta   90.00
_cell.angle_gamma   90.00
#
_symmetry.space_group_name_H-M   'P 1'
#
loop_
_entity.id
_entity.type
_entity.pdbx_description
1 polymer ?
#
loop_
_entity_poly.entity_id
_entity_poly.type
_entity_poly.pdbx_seq_one_letter_code
_entity_poly.pdbx_strand_id
1 'polypeptide(L)'
;MIEPSPSVAWVRDQIGEPQIRFLDAFLKNHLGANGPTHRELTYSVRPSIVARSECELLSVSAPRFAIRTFLPDGSMLQLRRLQFLSKSCRDLFTSDPEAEPLNQMLSVSLSLDTTGLADSILVPPAQLTAAEWHILTSNIAAYYLEEDLPLPSPGVPFLQHVGIGRGGMCQQAACFMANGILLQHANAIFGPTEITALSQPSRSVASESEAVLSGMTMEAARKYMRSSHVGLTAFHHTQESLWRRGCDGARMGVADHQFATLIRAYVLSGMPVILNTDMSKLLRTPGYSEFAAAESSIRRPHAVVVVGCKKCRPSSFLINDPSTFPFIELSETSLLEVLSRDAEGRRDSESILAVLPRCVTVPLAYDKRKGAKGDGGAPLGMSVFDILMLFQEHCPEELRPLFPEGQAVLRKDDEIRLLMSADETDAGAARVLAIGDNLHPQAIGVIEEWLRSSGGRLSSAYWSVHRKIAISNTETREAIVLIDATASAFRGRGYHMGLDLPRFAAIKNPKDQSWRPLRLGVGPVRLSAITSMTTAPSAVAARLPQFSSDPPLIEGVEWYTLMQTDVEASPLRKLATSHSINFDTAADFMAACESLQPEPRQAIIDQAIRSADFTCPVIGIASFIPSMSLPPSCRGAETARRAIRFVSRLGASITKQRLVSGIASDRPFVVELVAGSRVTSLFKSNGAADRYSMSYENEEVALDNFVENLRLTIGELRASISGVAWAVELEPGPLFTINGIESLEAFCARLDNDPLLNDRVGVNLDISHLRMTCVQGVAGIDERVSAARVRDSPIFRRIVHAHISGHCQKAHFGDRALSLKDSRATYGPWIALLAQRAGIRNAPIPFSGYVSLELEATRDAVYATVATRDAAVILSQLQSDAVFVR
;
A
#
# COMPACT_ATOMS: atom_id res chain seq x y z
N MET A 1 -10.46 -28.19 23.26
CA MET A 1 -10.64 -26.78 22.87
C MET A 1 -9.44 -26.02 23.38
N ILE A 2 -8.58 -25.54 22.47
CA ILE A 2 -7.46 -24.67 22.84
C ILE A 2 -8.08 -23.30 23.08
N GLU A 3 -7.88 -22.71 24.27
CA GLU A 3 -8.33 -21.34 24.50
C GLU A 3 -7.73 -20.43 23.42
N PRO A 4 -8.54 -19.60 22.73
CA PRO A 4 -8.02 -18.70 21.74
C PRO A 4 -6.98 -17.80 22.39
N SER A 5 -5.82 -17.61 21.75
CA SER A 5 -4.78 -16.75 22.31
C SER A 5 -5.37 -15.37 22.65
N PRO A 6 -4.92 -14.67 23.72
CA PRO A 6 -5.49 -13.40 24.19
C PRO A 6 -5.71 -12.34 23.09
N SER A 7 -4.96 -12.42 21.98
CA SER A 7 -5.13 -11.54 20.83
C SER A 7 -6.48 -11.69 20.12
N VAL A 8 -7.05 -12.90 20.05
CA VAL A 8 -8.28 -13.17 19.28
C VAL A 8 -9.52 -12.59 19.98
N ALA A 9 -9.58 -12.66 21.31
CA ALA A 9 -10.66 -12.04 22.09
C ALA A 9 -10.66 -10.52 21.91
N TRP A 10 -9.48 -9.88 22.06
CA TRP A 10 -9.33 -8.44 21.85
C TRP A 10 -9.69 -8.02 20.42
N VAL A 11 -9.31 -8.79 19.39
CA VAL A 11 -9.69 -8.49 18.00
C VAL A 11 -11.20 -8.60 17.81
N ARG A 12 -11.85 -9.60 18.39
CA ARG A 12 -13.32 -9.75 18.34
C ARG A 12 -14.05 -8.59 19.00
N ASP A 13 -13.52 -8.07 20.11
CA ASP A 13 -14.10 -6.88 20.78
C ASP A 13 -14.04 -5.61 19.91
N GLN A 14 -13.18 -5.58 18.88
CA GLN A 14 -13.11 -4.48 17.92
C GLN A 14 -14.11 -4.63 16.76
N ILE A 15 -14.70 -5.81 16.57
CA ILE A 15 -15.71 -6.08 15.55
C ILE A 15 -17.07 -5.74 16.17
N GLY A 16 -17.73 -4.70 15.67
CA GLY A 16 -19.06 -4.34 16.15
C GLY A 16 -20.11 -5.38 15.78
N GLU A 17 -21.14 -5.51 16.63
CA GLU A 17 -22.30 -6.37 16.36
C GLU A 17 -22.92 -6.15 14.96
N PRO A 18 -23.05 -4.92 14.43
CA PRO A 18 -23.44 -4.69 13.03
C PRO A 18 -22.55 -5.41 12.00
N GLN A 19 -21.23 -5.39 12.21
CA GLN A 19 -20.27 -6.03 11.31
C GLN A 19 -20.35 -7.56 11.41
N ILE A 20 -20.63 -8.10 12.60
CA ILE A 20 -20.85 -9.54 12.80
C ILE A 20 -22.09 -10.00 12.03
N ARG A 21 -23.22 -9.29 12.18
CA ARG A 21 -24.45 -9.59 11.42
C ARG A 21 -24.22 -9.52 9.92
N PHE A 22 -23.56 -8.48 9.45
CA PHE A 22 -23.18 -8.35 8.05
C PHE A 22 -22.30 -9.52 7.60
N LEU A 23 -21.29 -9.89 8.39
CA LEU A 23 -20.37 -10.97 8.04
C LEU A 23 -21.09 -12.32 7.97
N ASP A 24 -21.99 -12.63 8.91
CA ASP A 24 -22.78 -13.87 8.84
C ASP A 24 -23.70 -13.90 7.61
N ALA A 25 -24.34 -12.76 7.27
CA ALA A 25 -25.12 -12.64 6.04
C ALA A 25 -24.25 -12.82 4.79
N PHE A 26 -23.07 -12.19 4.77
CA PHE A 26 -22.09 -12.32 3.70
C PHE A 26 -21.65 -13.77 3.52
N LEU A 27 -21.25 -14.46 4.60
CA LEU A 27 -20.79 -15.85 4.55
C LEU A 27 -21.88 -16.77 4.01
N LYS A 28 -23.13 -16.58 4.46
CA LYS A 28 -24.28 -17.35 3.98
C LYS A 28 -24.53 -17.14 2.48
N ASN A 29 -24.40 -15.91 1.99
CA ASN A 29 -24.65 -15.58 0.59
C ASN A 29 -23.49 -16.02 -0.32
N HIS A 30 -22.24 -15.83 0.13
CA HIS A 30 -21.04 -16.07 -0.65
C HIS A 30 -20.62 -17.55 -0.67
N LEU A 31 -20.71 -18.24 0.48
CA LEU A 31 -20.30 -19.63 0.66
C LEU A 31 -21.49 -20.61 0.76
N GLY A 32 -22.71 -20.10 0.74
CA GLY A 32 -23.94 -20.89 0.89
C GLY A 32 -24.33 -21.14 2.35
N ALA A 33 -25.51 -21.75 2.55
CA ALA A 33 -26.10 -21.95 3.89
C ALA A 33 -25.28 -22.85 4.83
N ASN A 34 -24.38 -23.68 4.28
CA ASN A 34 -23.47 -24.55 5.03
C ASN A 34 -22.06 -23.95 5.16
N GLY A 35 -21.87 -22.69 4.78
CA GLY A 35 -20.61 -21.97 4.98
C GLY A 35 -20.27 -21.82 6.46
N PRO A 36 -19.00 -21.52 6.78
CA PRO A 36 -18.61 -21.24 8.15
C PRO A 36 -19.36 -20.03 8.71
N THR A 37 -19.56 -20.02 10.02
CA THR A 37 -20.01 -18.85 10.78
C THR A 37 -18.84 -17.93 11.11
N HIS A 38 -19.09 -16.66 11.44
CA HIS A 38 -18.03 -15.74 11.87
C HIS A 38 -17.20 -16.28 13.07
N ARG A 39 -17.76 -17.21 13.86
CA ARG A 39 -17.09 -17.79 15.05
C ARG A 39 -15.99 -18.79 14.69
N GLU A 40 -16.08 -19.39 13.51
CA GLU A 40 -15.15 -20.39 12.99
C GLU A 40 -13.99 -19.75 12.22
N LEU A 41 -14.10 -18.44 11.94
CA LEU A 41 -13.06 -17.68 11.26
C LEU A 41 -11.92 -17.27 12.21
N THR A 42 -10.72 -17.15 11.62
CA THR A 42 -9.52 -16.63 12.29
C THR A 42 -9.31 -15.18 11.90
N TYR A 43 -9.16 -14.32 12.89
CA TYR A 43 -8.99 -12.88 12.70
C TYR A 43 -7.57 -12.43 13.06
N SER A 44 -7.04 -11.50 12.28
CA SER A 44 -5.75 -10.85 12.53
C SER A 44 -5.85 -9.36 12.20
N VAL A 45 -5.01 -8.52 12.83
CA VAL A 45 -4.93 -7.09 12.46
C VAL A 45 -3.84 -6.93 11.41
N ARG A 46 -4.17 -6.36 10.25
CA ARG A 46 -3.28 -6.26 9.09
C ARG A 46 -3.43 -4.90 8.36
N PRO A 47 -2.39 -4.45 7.63
CA PRO A 47 -2.45 -3.28 6.76
C PRO A 47 -3.62 -3.26 5.79
N SER A 48 -4.23 -2.09 5.67
CA SER A 48 -5.37 -1.83 4.79
C SER A 48 -5.23 -0.45 4.20
N ILE A 49 -5.26 -0.36 2.87
CA ILE A 49 -5.14 0.94 2.18
C ILE A 49 -6.34 1.83 2.47
N VAL A 50 -7.50 1.22 2.68
CA VAL A 50 -8.74 1.91 3.03
C VAL A 50 -8.69 2.41 4.47
N ALA A 51 -8.25 1.58 5.41
CA ALA A 51 -8.08 2.01 6.81
C ALA A 51 -7.03 3.12 6.93
N ARG A 52 -5.94 3.06 6.15
CA ARG A 52 -4.96 4.15 6.02
C ARG A 52 -5.62 5.46 5.57
N SER A 53 -6.34 5.42 4.45
CA SER A 53 -7.02 6.58 3.87
C SER A 53 -8.09 7.16 4.78
N GLU A 54 -8.77 6.31 5.57
CA GLU A 54 -9.75 6.73 6.58
C GLU A 54 -9.06 7.36 7.80
N CYS A 55 -7.96 6.78 8.31
CA CYS A 55 -7.18 7.40 9.39
C CYS A 55 -6.64 8.78 8.97
N GLU A 56 -6.22 8.93 7.71
CA GLU A 56 -5.74 10.21 7.17
C GLU A 56 -6.87 11.25 7.06
N LEU A 57 -8.02 10.86 6.49
CA LEU A 57 -9.23 11.70 6.43
C LEU A 57 -9.60 12.25 7.81
N LEU A 58 -9.46 11.39 8.81
CA LEU A 58 -9.85 11.65 10.19
C LEU A 58 -8.64 12.17 11.01
N SER A 59 -7.51 12.50 10.38
CA SER A 59 -6.26 12.92 11.03
C SER A 59 -5.94 12.16 12.33
N VAL A 60 -6.23 10.85 12.35
CA VAL A 60 -6.05 10.01 13.52
C VAL A 60 -4.63 9.44 13.50
N SER A 61 -3.89 9.71 14.58
CA SER A 61 -2.63 9.02 14.88
C SER A 61 -2.92 7.60 15.37
N ALA A 62 -3.18 6.70 14.41
CA ALA A 62 -3.57 5.32 14.69
C ALA A 62 -2.95 4.32 13.71
N PRO A 63 -2.83 3.04 14.13
CA PRO A 63 -2.42 1.97 13.23
C PRO A 63 -3.37 1.87 12.03
N ARG A 64 -2.81 1.90 10.83
CA ARG A 64 -3.51 1.94 9.53
C ARG A 64 -4.04 0.57 9.10
N PHE A 65 -4.69 -0.12 10.04
CA PHE A 65 -5.01 -1.55 9.94
C PHE A 65 -6.49 -1.84 9.93
N ALA A 66 -6.86 -2.86 9.15
CA ALA A 66 -8.14 -3.54 9.21
C ALA A 66 -8.00 -4.87 9.98
N ILE A 67 -9.14 -5.48 10.30
CA ILE A 67 -9.23 -6.84 10.83
C ILE A 67 -9.39 -7.79 9.65
N ARG A 68 -8.35 -8.54 9.32
CA ARG A 68 -8.30 -9.49 8.20
C ARG A 68 -8.74 -10.88 8.64
N THR A 69 -9.52 -11.54 7.79
CA THR A 69 -9.84 -12.96 7.87
C THR A 69 -9.80 -13.59 6.48
N PHE A 70 -9.44 -14.88 6.42
CA PHE A 70 -9.51 -15.68 5.20
C PHE A 70 -10.70 -16.63 5.26
N LEU A 71 -11.37 -16.80 4.13
CA LEU A 71 -12.48 -17.73 3.96
C LEU A 71 -11.98 -19.08 3.42
N PRO A 72 -12.76 -20.17 3.59
CA PRO A 72 -12.38 -21.50 3.09
C PRO A 72 -12.20 -21.58 1.57
N ASP A 73 -12.86 -20.71 0.81
CA ASP A 73 -12.71 -20.62 -0.64
C ASP A 73 -11.43 -19.86 -1.07
N GLY A 74 -10.67 -19.35 -0.10
CA GLY A 74 -9.48 -18.54 -0.30
C GLY A 74 -9.73 -17.04 -0.23
N SER A 75 -10.97 -16.55 -0.24
CA SER A 75 -11.27 -15.12 -0.20
C SER A 75 -10.64 -14.42 1.01
N MET A 76 -10.12 -13.22 0.82
CA MET A 76 -9.56 -12.36 1.87
C MET A 76 -10.56 -11.24 2.19
N LEU A 77 -11.09 -11.24 3.41
CA LEU A 77 -11.93 -10.14 3.90
C LEU A 77 -11.12 -9.23 4.80
N GLN A 78 -11.30 -7.93 4.64
CA GLN A 78 -10.76 -6.92 5.55
C GLN A 78 -11.92 -6.14 6.17
N LEU A 79 -12.11 -6.29 7.48
CA LEU A 79 -13.14 -5.61 8.24
C LEU A 79 -12.60 -4.31 8.82
N ARG A 80 -13.34 -3.22 8.67
CA ARG A 80 -12.98 -1.93 9.27
C ARG A 80 -12.97 -1.99 10.79
N ARG A 81 -12.18 -1.14 11.42
CA ARG A 81 -12.19 -0.94 12.87
C ARG A 81 -13.08 0.25 13.25
N LEU A 82 -14.35 0.20 12.86
CA LEU A 82 -15.26 1.36 12.94
C LEU A 82 -15.43 1.90 14.37
N GLN A 83 -15.48 1.01 15.37
CA GLN A 83 -15.56 1.43 16.77
C GLN A 83 -14.32 2.20 17.21
N PHE A 84 -13.15 1.78 16.73
CA PHE A 84 -11.89 2.45 17.01
C PHE A 84 -11.87 3.83 16.34
N LEU A 85 -12.17 3.90 15.03
CA LEU A 85 -12.26 5.17 14.31
C LEU A 85 -13.25 6.13 14.98
N SER A 86 -14.45 5.67 15.32
CA SER A 86 -15.45 6.50 16.00
C SER A 86 -15.01 6.98 17.39
N LYS A 87 -14.22 6.22 18.13
CA LYS A 87 -13.62 6.69 19.39
C LYS A 87 -12.53 7.72 19.13
N SER A 88 -11.70 7.53 18.12
CA SER A 88 -10.61 8.46 17.80
C SER A 88 -11.07 9.78 17.13
N CYS A 89 -12.30 9.81 16.63
CA CYS A 89 -12.86 10.94 15.89
C CYS A 89 -13.56 12.01 16.74
N ARG A 90 -13.68 11.84 18.07
CA ARG A 90 -14.52 12.73 18.89
C ARG A 90 -14.01 14.17 18.94
N ASP A 91 -12.71 14.35 18.73
CA ASP A 91 -11.98 15.59 19.02
C ASP A 91 -11.38 16.27 17.77
N LEU A 92 -11.76 15.82 16.56
CA LEU A 92 -11.30 16.41 15.31
C LEU A 92 -11.66 17.90 15.18
N PHE A 93 -10.71 18.66 14.63
CA PHE A 93 -10.49 20.09 14.75
C PHE A 93 -11.72 20.99 14.61
N THR A 94 -12.34 21.36 15.72
CA THR A 94 -13.28 22.49 15.74
C THR A 94 -12.56 23.74 16.23
N SER A 95 -11.87 24.44 15.33
CA SER A 95 -11.78 25.91 15.46
C SER A 95 -13.13 26.56 15.18
N ASP A 96 -14.04 25.83 14.52
CA ASP A 96 -15.40 26.27 14.20
C ASP A 96 -16.41 25.74 15.25
N PRO A 97 -17.02 26.61 16.07
CA PRO A 97 -18.07 26.21 17.01
C PRO A 97 -19.35 25.68 16.35
N GLU A 98 -19.53 25.87 15.03
CA GLU A 98 -20.68 25.32 14.28
C GLU A 98 -20.44 23.93 13.68
N ALA A 99 -19.22 23.39 13.77
CA ALA A 99 -18.95 22.04 13.31
C ALA A 99 -19.76 21.03 14.15
N GLU A 100 -20.71 20.36 13.50
CA GLU A 100 -21.47 19.25 14.10
C GLU A 100 -20.47 18.21 14.63
N PRO A 101 -20.59 17.74 15.89
CA PRO A 101 -19.64 16.78 16.43
C PRO A 101 -19.54 15.60 15.47
N LEU A 102 -18.34 15.29 15.00
CA LEU A 102 -18.09 14.19 14.06
C LEU A 102 -18.62 12.84 14.58
N ASN A 103 -18.79 12.74 15.91
CA ASN A 103 -19.51 11.66 16.59
C ASN A 103 -20.95 11.47 16.10
N GLN A 104 -21.69 12.53 15.80
CA GLN A 104 -23.05 12.41 15.24
C GLN A 104 -23.00 11.85 13.82
N MET A 105 -22.06 12.33 12.99
CA MET A 105 -21.83 11.80 11.64
C MET A 105 -21.50 10.30 11.66
N LEU A 106 -20.52 9.89 12.47
CA LEU A 106 -20.09 8.50 12.56
C LEU A 106 -21.07 7.60 13.34
N SER A 107 -21.80 8.12 14.31
CA SER A 107 -22.82 7.34 15.04
C SER A 107 -24.00 6.96 14.14
N VAL A 108 -24.38 7.85 13.21
CA VAL A 108 -25.33 7.50 12.15
C VAL A 108 -24.73 6.42 11.24
N SER A 109 -23.47 6.56 10.79
CA SER A 109 -22.79 5.53 9.98
C SER A 109 -22.70 4.17 10.67
N LEU A 110 -22.39 4.17 11.98
CA LEU A 110 -22.25 2.99 12.82
C LEU A 110 -23.59 2.31 13.11
N SER A 111 -24.68 3.08 13.14
CA SER A 111 -26.03 2.54 13.40
C SER A 111 -26.70 1.96 12.15
N LEU A 112 -26.24 2.31 10.94
CA LEU A 112 -26.85 1.92 9.67
C LEU A 112 -26.39 0.56 9.09
N ASP A 113 -25.84 -0.35 9.90
CA ASP A 113 -25.59 -1.78 9.54
C ASP A 113 -24.74 -2.10 8.27
N THR A 114 -24.14 -1.12 7.58
CA THR A 114 -23.74 -1.29 6.16
C THR A 114 -22.30 -0.94 5.78
N THR A 115 -21.33 -0.96 6.69
CA THR A 115 -19.97 -0.45 6.36
C THR A 115 -18.80 -1.35 6.78
N GLY A 116 -19.05 -2.65 6.90
CA GLY A 116 -18.10 -3.60 7.49
C GLY A 116 -16.81 -3.80 6.70
N LEU A 117 -16.86 -3.87 5.37
CA LEU A 117 -15.71 -4.29 4.55
C LEU A 117 -14.89 -3.13 3.98
N ALA A 118 -13.60 -3.13 4.31
CA ALA A 118 -12.55 -2.34 3.69
C ALA A 118 -12.13 -2.97 2.34
N ASP A 119 -10.86 -2.82 1.96
CA ASP A 119 -10.21 -3.40 0.77
C ASP A 119 -10.10 -4.93 0.84
N SER A 120 -11.13 -5.63 0.40
CA SER A 120 -11.23 -7.09 0.37
C SER A 120 -10.93 -7.66 -1.02
N ILE A 121 -10.61 -8.96 -1.09
CA ILE A 121 -10.33 -9.67 -2.33
C ILE A 121 -11.11 -10.98 -2.32
N LEU A 122 -12.00 -11.14 -3.28
CA LEU A 122 -12.98 -12.21 -3.28
C LEU A 122 -12.71 -13.20 -4.39
N VAL A 123 -12.76 -14.49 -4.06
CA VAL A 123 -12.84 -15.55 -5.06
C VAL A 123 -14.27 -15.59 -5.59
N PRO A 124 -14.50 -15.65 -6.91
CA PRO A 124 -15.85 -15.81 -7.44
C PRO A 124 -16.55 -17.03 -6.82
N PRO A 125 -17.81 -16.91 -6.37
CA PRO A 125 -18.58 -18.03 -5.85
C PRO A 125 -18.56 -19.25 -6.78
N ALA A 126 -18.54 -20.45 -6.22
CA ALA A 126 -18.37 -21.69 -6.99
C ALA A 126 -19.44 -21.90 -8.08
N GLN A 127 -20.64 -21.35 -7.90
CA GLN A 127 -21.71 -21.37 -8.90
C GLN A 127 -21.42 -20.53 -10.16
N LEU A 128 -20.48 -19.57 -10.09
CA LEU A 128 -20.08 -18.73 -11.22
C LEU A 128 -18.94 -19.38 -11.99
N THR A 129 -19.24 -20.46 -12.69
CA THR A 129 -18.21 -21.28 -13.36
C THR A 129 -17.47 -20.49 -14.44
N ALA A 130 -16.15 -20.68 -14.54
CA ALA A 130 -15.33 -20.07 -15.59
C ALA A 130 -15.71 -20.51 -17.02
N ALA A 131 -16.49 -21.59 -17.17
CA ALA A 131 -17.04 -22.03 -18.45
C ALA A 131 -18.12 -21.05 -18.94
N GLU A 132 -19.03 -20.65 -18.05
CA GLU A 132 -20.20 -19.83 -18.37
C GLU A 132 -19.93 -18.33 -18.25
N TRP A 133 -19.07 -17.95 -17.30
CA TRP A 133 -18.82 -16.56 -16.95
C TRP A 133 -17.43 -16.08 -17.37
N HIS A 134 -17.37 -14.84 -17.80
CA HIS A 134 -16.13 -14.07 -17.88
C HIS A 134 -16.10 -13.10 -16.71
N ILE A 135 -15.19 -13.30 -15.76
CA ILE A 135 -15.08 -12.51 -14.53
C ILE A 135 -13.72 -11.83 -14.50
N LEU A 136 -13.73 -10.53 -14.28
CA LEU A 136 -12.56 -9.69 -14.15
C LEU A 136 -11.90 -9.95 -12.79
N THR A 137 -10.69 -10.48 -12.83
CA THR A 137 -9.88 -10.76 -11.65
C THR A 137 -8.53 -10.08 -11.78
N SER A 138 -7.85 -9.84 -10.66
CA SER A 138 -6.49 -9.33 -10.64
C SER A 138 -5.66 -10.01 -9.58
N ASN A 139 -4.34 -9.87 -9.69
CA ASN A 139 -3.41 -10.37 -8.69
C ASN A 139 -3.17 -9.37 -7.56
N ILE A 140 -4.18 -8.55 -7.20
CA ILE A 140 -4.05 -7.57 -6.12
C ILE A 140 -3.69 -8.23 -4.78
N ALA A 141 -4.08 -9.49 -4.57
CA ALA A 141 -3.74 -10.26 -3.37
C ALA A 141 -2.24 -10.45 -3.21
N ALA A 142 -1.52 -10.69 -4.30
CA ALA A 142 -0.06 -10.73 -4.31
C ALA A 142 0.58 -9.35 -4.07
N TYR A 143 -0.17 -8.34 -3.68
CA TYR A 143 0.35 -7.11 -3.11
C TYR A 143 -0.07 -6.91 -1.65
N TYR A 144 -0.75 -7.86 -1.02
CA TYR A 144 -0.81 -7.93 0.45
C TYR A 144 0.19 -8.96 1.02
N LEU A 145 0.84 -9.75 0.14
CA LEU A 145 1.95 -10.70 0.34
C LEU A 145 2.25 -11.10 1.79
N GLU A 146 1.38 -11.96 2.32
CA GLU A 146 1.77 -12.90 3.35
C GLU A 146 2.27 -14.15 2.59
N GLU A 147 3.58 -14.24 2.30
CA GLU A 147 4.20 -15.28 1.46
C GLU A 147 3.86 -16.73 1.92
N ASP A 148 3.49 -16.88 3.19
CA ASP A 148 3.12 -18.15 3.81
C ASP A 148 1.62 -18.51 3.67
N LEU A 149 0.78 -17.59 3.19
CA LEU A 149 -0.64 -17.84 3.02
C LEU A 149 -0.97 -18.19 1.56
N PRO A 150 -1.82 -19.20 1.31
CA PRO A 150 -2.35 -19.48 -0.01
C PRO A 150 -3.31 -18.35 -0.40
N LEU A 151 -2.75 -17.22 -0.83
CA LEU A 151 -3.53 -16.06 -1.22
C LEU A 151 -4.35 -16.40 -2.47
N PRO A 152 -5.63 -15.96 -2.53
CA PRO A 152 -6.49 -16.17 -3.68
C PRO A 152 -5.93 -15.34 -4.83
N SER A 153 -5.15 -15.99 -5.70
CA SER A 153 -4.60 -15.36 -6.88
C SER A 153 -4.98 -16.18 -8.11
N PRO A 154 -5.75 -15.61 -9.05
CA PRO A 154 -6.30 -14.24 -9.07
C PRO A 154 -7.63 -14.10 -8.29
N GLY A 155 -7.99 -12.88 -7.87
CA GLY A 155 -9.24 -12.58 -7.14
C GLY A 155 -9.90 -11.26 -7.58
N VAL A 156 -11.12 -10.98 -7.12
CA VAL A 156 -11.90 -9.77 -7.46
C VAL A 156 -11.83 -8.76 -6.32
N PRO A 157 -11.26 -7.55 -6.54
CA PRO A 157 -11.26 -6.50 -5.52
C PRO A 157 -12.68 -6.10 -5.15
N PHE A 158 -12.93 -5.94 -3.85
CA PHE A 158 -14.20 -5.46 -3.32
C PHE A 158 -13.96 -4.44 -2.20
N LEU A 159 -14.78 -3.40 -2.19
CA LEU A 159 -14.77 -2.38 -1.15
C LEU A 159 -16.21 -1.95 -0.87
N GLN A 160 -16.63 -2.09 0.38
CA GLN A 160 -17.86 -1.44 0.85
C GLN A 160 -17.50 -0.01 1.26
N HIS A 161 -18.24 1.02 0.87
CA HIS A 161 -17.89 2.39 1.26
C HIS A 161 -18.29 2.68 2.71
N VAL A 162 -17.64 3.65 3.38
CA VAL A 162 -18.17 4.19 4.65
C VAL A 162 -19.36 5.09 4.31
N GLY A 163 -20.47 4.93 5.01
CA GLY A 163 -21.64 5.80 4.91
C GLY A 163 -21.41 7.07 5.72
N ILE A 164 -20.54 7.98 5.26
CA ILE A 164 -20.38 9.30 5.89
C ILE A 164 -21.68 10.10 5.62
N GLY A 165 -22.52 10.28 6.65
CA GLY A 165 -23.90 10.77 6.48
C GLY A 165 -24.84 9.69 5.91
N ARG A 166 -25.88 10.11 5.17
CA ARG A 166 -26.85 9.18 4.52
C ARG A 166 -26.33 8.48 3.24
N GLY A 167 -25.03 8.62 2.90
CA GLY A 167 -24.40 7.98 1.74
C GLY A 167 -23.32 8.83 1.09
N GLY A 168 -22.77 8.36 -0.05
CA GLY A 168 -22.01 9.24 -0.97
C GLY A 168 -20.63 8.79 -1.43
N MET A 169 -20.04 7.72 -0.88
CA MET A 169 -18.71 7.25 -1.31
C MET A 169 -18.73 6.04 -2.24
N CYS A 170 -19.89 5.68 -2.79
CA CYS A 170 -20.03 4.55 -3.71
C CYS A 170 -19.20 4.72 -4.99
N GLN A 171 -19.13 5.94 -5.52
CA GLN A 171 -18.34 6.23 -6.72
C GLN A 171 -16.83 6.07 -6.45
N GLN A 172 -16.34 6.48 -5.30
CA GLN A 172 -14.94 6.31 -4.88
C GLN A 172 -14.63 4.82 -4.72
N ALA A 173 -15.51 4.06 -4.08
CA ALA A 173 -15.36 2.62 -3.95
C ALA A 173 -15.40 1.90 -5.31
N ALA A 174 -16.25 2.35 -6.23
CA ALA A 174 -16.28 1.87 -7.60
C ALA A 174 -14.97 2.16 -8.35
N CYS A 175 -14.41 3.36 -8.18
CA CYS A 175 -13.11 3.72 -8.72
C CYS A 175 -11.98 2.87 -8.13
N PHE A 176 -12.00 2.59 -6.82
CA PHE A 176 -11.05 1.69 -6.16
C PHE A 176 -11.09 0.28 -6.76
N MET A 177 -12.29 -0.31 -6.86
CA MET A 177 -12.45 -1.68 -7.42
C MET A 177 -12.02 -1.76 -8.89
N ALA A 178 -12.41 -0.79 -9.71
CA ALA A 178 -12.02 -0.74 -11.12
C ALA A 178 -10.50 -0.56 -11.29
N ASN A 179 -9.88 0.30 -10.48
CA ASN A 179 -8.43 0.49 -10.47
C ASN A 179 -7.70 -0.80 -10.01
N GLY A 180 -8.22 -1.46 -8.98
CA GLY A 180 -7.70 -2.75 -8.49
C GLY A 180 -7.76 -3.88 -9.53
N ILE A 181 -8.78 -3.91 -10.38
CA ILE A 181 -8.88 -4.84 -11.52
C ILE A 181 -7.78 -4.55 -12.54
N LEU A 182 -7.52 -3.28 -12.84
CA LEU A 182 -6.52 -2.84 -13.82
C LEU A 182 -5.14 -2.55 -13.19
N LEU A 183 -4.82 -3.12 -12.03
CA LEU A 183 -3.61 -2.83 -11.27
C LEU A 183 -2.31 -2.96 -12.09
N GLN A 184 -2.24 -3.91 -13.01
CA GLN A 184 -1.08 -4.10 -13.89
C GLN A 184 -0.83 -2.92 -14.86
N HIS A 185 -1.85 -2.10 -15.08
CA HIS A 185 -1.82 -0.91 -15.96
C HIS A 185 -1.83 0.40 -15.18
N ALA A 186 -2.34 0.40 -13.95
CA ALA A 186 -2.36 1.59 -13.10
C ALA A 186 -0.95 1.96 -12.64
N ASN A 187 -0.69 3.25 -12.45
CA ASN A 187 0.52 3.76 -11.80
C ASN A 187 0.43 3.55 -10.29
N ALA A 188 -0.73 3.83 -9.69
CA ALA A 188 -0.99 3.62 -8.28
C ALA A 188 -2.47 3.33 -7.95
N ILE A 189 -2.69 2.71 -6.79
CA ILE A 189 -3.99 2.53 -6.13
C ILE A 189 -4.06 3.47 -4.92
N PHE A 190 -5.21 4.10 -4.74
CA PHE A 190 -5.48 5.08 -3.70
C PHE A 190 -6.74 4.68 -2.93
N GLY A 191 -6.80 4.98 -1.63
CA GLY A 191 -8.01 4.81 -0.84
C GLY A 191 -9.06 5.90 -1.12
N PRO A 192 -10.28 5.78 -0.58
CA PRO A 192 -11.40 6.65 -0.92
C PRO A 192 -11.16 8.16 -0.72
N THR A 193 -10.41 8.53 0.30
CA THR A 193 -10.11 9.94 0.62
C THR A 193 -9.18 10.55 -0.43
N GLU A 194 -8.13 9.81 -0.79
CA GLU A 194 -7.15 10.22 -1.80
C GLU A 194 -7.80 10.27 -3.19
N ILE A 195 -8.69 9.30 -3.50
CA ILE A 195 -9.53 9.34 -4.71
C ILE A 195 -10.33 10.64 -4.76
N THR A 196 -10.96 11.00 -3.63
CA THR A 196 -11.76 12.23 -3.54
C THR A 196 -10.89 13.47 -3.80
N ALA A 197 -9.72 13.56 -3.18
CA ALA A 197 -8.80 14.69 -3.36
C ALA A 197 -8.30 14.82 -4.81
N LEU A 198 -7.88 13.71 -5.42
CA LEU A 198 -7.38 13.67 -6.81
C LEU A 198 -8.47 13.93 -7.85
N SER A 199 -9.74 13.72 -7.49
CA SER A 199 -10.88 13.96 -8.37
C SER A 199 -11.31 15.43 -8.45
N GLN A 200 -10.92 16.27 -7.48
CA GLN A 200 -11.35 17.67 -7.44
C GLN A 200 -10.76 18.46 -8.60
N PRO A 201 -11.50 19.40 -9.22
CA PRO A 201 -10.96 20.32 -10.23
C PRO A 201 -9.75 21.07 -9.65
N SER A 202 -8.73 21.34 -10.46
CA SER A 202 -7.49 22.01 -10.02
C SER A 202 -7.69 23.51 -9.76
N ARG A 203 -8.92 23.90 -9.38
CA ARG A 203 -9.33 25.28 -9.18
C ARG A 203 -9.49 25.53 -7.68
N SER A 204 -8.45 26.04 -7.04
CA SER A 204 -8.64 27.03 -5.98
C SER A 204 -7.65 28.17 -6.20
N VAL A 205 -8.20 29.38 -6.34
CA VAL A 205 -7.45 30.66 -6.34
C VAL A 205 -7.28 31.15 -4.88
N ALA A 206 -7.64 30.31 -3.90
CA ALA A 206 -7.51 30.52 -2.47
C ALA A 206 -6.67 29.39 -1.85
N SER A 207 -5.99 29.68 -0.74
CA SER A 207 -5.03 28.82 -0.02
C SER A 207 -5.60 27.48 0.47
N GLU A 208 -6.94 27.32 0.47
CA GLU A 208 -7.64 26.14 0.96
C GLU A 208 -8.52 25.56 -0.17
N SER A 209 -8.49 24.23 -0.30
CA SER A 209 -9.32 23.46 -1.23
C SER A 209 -10.37 22.67 -0.48
N GLU A 210 -11.58 22.61 -1.01
CA GLU A 210 -12.68 21.82 -0.47
C GLU A 210 -12.95 20.60 -1.36
N ALA A 211 -13.07 19.42 -0.76
CA ALA A 211 -13.43 18.16 -1.40
C ALA A 211 -14.72 17.60 -0.79
N VAL A 212 -15.76 17.43 -1.62
CA VAL A 212 -17.03 16.82 -1.18
C VAL A 212 -16.84 15.31 -0.99
N LEU A 213 -17.09 14.80 0.22
CA LEU A 213 -17.03 13.37 0.56
C LEU A 213 -18.33 12.63 0.21
N SER A 214 -19.45 13.37 0.15
CA SER A 214 -20.81 12.84 -0.05
C SER A 214 -21.16 12.51 -1.52
N GLY A 215 -20.18 12.37 -2.40
CA GLY A 215 -20.43 12.03 -3.81
C GLY A 215 -19.32 12.46 -4.74
N MET A 216 -19.03 11.63 -5.74
CA MET A 216 -18.18 12.00 -6.87
C MET A 216 -19.00 11.92 -8.18
N THR A 217 -18.87 12.94 -9.03
CA THR A 217 -19.51 12.93 -10.36
C THR A 217 -18.73 12.03 -11.32
N MET A 218 -19.35 11.62 -12.44
CA MET A 218 -18.64 10.86 -13.49
C MET A 218 -17.44 11.61 -14.05
N GLU A 219 -17.53 12.94 -14.19
CA GLU A 219 -16.41 13.72 -14.71
C GLU A 219 -15.26 13.79 -13.70
N ALA A 220 -15.57 13.89 -12.40
CA ALA A 220 -14.57 13.82 -11.34
C ALA A 220 -13.92 12.42 -11.27
N ALA A 221 -14.71 11.34 -11.40
CA ALA A 221 -14.22 9.97 -11.50
C ALA A 221 -13.31 9.78 -12.73
N ARG A 222 -13.71 10.33 -13.88
CA ARG A 222 -12.92 10.33 -15.11
C ARG A 222 -11.62 11.12 -14.94
N LYS A 223 -11.67 12.28 -14.28
CA LYS A 223 -10.49 13.08 -13.96
C LYS A 223 -9.52 12.29 -13.09
N TYR A 224 -10.01 11.66 -12.03
CA TYR A 224 -9.21 10.79 -11.16
C TYR A 224 -8.49 9.71 -11.97
N MET A 225 -9.22 8.95 -12.80
CA MET A 225 -8.63 7.88 -13.63
C MET A 225 -7.52 8.39 -14.56
N ARG A 226 -7.68 9.60 -15.11
CA ARG A 226 -6.73 10.25 -16.02
C ARG A 226 -5.60 11.00 -15.33
N SER A 227 -5.61 11.09 -14.00
CA SER A 227 -4.54 11.74 -13.27
C SER A 227 -3.21 11.02 -13.53
N SER A 228 -2.10 11.76 -13.57
CA SER A 228 -0.76 11.17 -13.71
C SER A 228 -0.47 10.16 -12.58
N HIS A 229 -1.01 10.42 -11.39
CA HIS A 229 -0.92 9.54 -10.22
C HIS A 229 -1.55 8.16 -10.47
N VAL A 230 -2.71 8.10 -11.12
CA VAL A 230 -3.41 6.83 -11.38
C VAL A 230 -2.95 6.19 -12.69
N GLY A 231 -2.62 6.98 -13.71
CA GLY A 231 -2.06 6.47 -14.96
C GLY A 231 -3.01 5.62 -15.79
N LEU A 232 -4.33 5.78 -15.64
CA LEU A 232 -5.35 5.11 -16.44
C LEU A 232 -6.01 6.09 -17.42
N THR A 233 -6.99 5.62 -18.16
CA THR A 233 -7.94 6.45 -18.88
C THR A 233 -9.35 5.99 -18.60
N ALA A 234 -10.31 6.84 -18.93
CA ALA A 234 -11.70 6.51 -18.82
C ALA A 234 -12.52 7.21 -19.91
N PHE A 235 -13.50 6.49 -20.46
CA PHE A 235 -14.44 7.00 -21.44
C PHE A 235 -15.84 7.00 -20.85
N HIS A 236 -16.38 8.20 -20.75
CA HIS A 236 -17.75 8.44 -20.31
C HIS A 236 -18.68 8.27 -21.51
N HIS A 237 -19.58 7.30 -21.42
CA HIS A 237 -20.63 7.07 -22.41
C HIS A 237 -21.98 7.38 -21.80
N THR A 238 -22.79 8.14 -22.52
CA THR A 238 -24.20 8.38 -22.17
C THR A 238 -25.10 7.67 -23.18
N GLN A 239 -26.29 7.26 -22.76
CA GLN A 239 -27.26 6.65 -23.67
C GLN A 239 -27.57 7.57 -24.87
N GLU A 240 -27.68 8.89 -24.63
CA GLU A 240 -27.84 9.90 -25.67
C GLU A 240 -26.67 9.93 -26.67
N SER A 241 -25.43 9.75 -26.21
CA SER A 241 -24.26 9.72 -27.09
C SER A 241 -24.27 8.54 -28.06
N LEU A 242 -24.95 7.44 -27.70
CA LEU A 242 -25.16 6.29 -28.59
C LEU A 242 -26.38 6.50 -29.48
N TRP A 243 -27.48 7.07 -28.97
CA TRP A 243 -28.68 7.39 -29.76
C TRP A 243 -28.40 8.32 -30.93
N ARG A 244 -27.60 9.37 -30.70
CA ARG A 244 -27.24 10.34 -31.75
C ARG A 244 -26.43 9.74 -32.91
N ARG A 245 -25.90 8.51 -32.77
CA ARG A 245 -24.98 7.90 -33.73
C ARG A 245 -25.60 7.08 -34.85
N GLY A 246 -26.86 6.65 -34.79
CA GLY A 246 -27.37 5.81 -35.88
C GLY A 246 -28.77 5.24 -35.81
N CYS A 247 -29.63 5.70 -34.89
CA CYS A 247 -31.04 5.29 -34.92
C CYS A 247 -31.89 6.48 -35.33
N ASP A 248 -32.14 6.63 -36.64
CA ASP A 248 -33.18 7.54 -37.13
C ASP A 248 -34.54 7.07 -36.57
N GLY A 249 -34.95 7.69 -35.46
CA GLY A 249 -36.33 7.89 -35.03
C GLY A 249 -37.18 6.71 -34.54
N ALA A 250 -36.87 5.44 -34.78
CA ALA A 250 -37.95 4.43 -34.74
C ALA A 250 -37.82 3.20 -33.82
N ARG A 251 -36.70 2.88 -33.16
CA ARG A 251 -36.63 1.67 -32.30
C ARG A 251 -35.80 1.86 -31.04
N MET A 252 -36.43 2.33 -29.96
CA MET A 252 -35.79 2.44 -28.63
C MET A 252 -35.10 1.13 -28.20
N GLY A 253 -35.68 -0.04 -28.51
CA GLY A 253 -35.10 -1.34 -28.12
C GLY A 253 -33.76 -1.70 -28.78
N VAL A 254 -33.41 -1.10 -29.94
CA VAL A 254 -32.12 -1.40 -30.61
C VAL A 254 -30.95 -0.73 -29.89
N ALA A 255 -31.14 0.50 -29.46
CA ALA A 255 -30.09 1.24 -28.76
C ALA A 255 -29.82 0.71 -27.35
N ASP A 256 -30.86 0.21 -26.68
CA ASP A 256 -30.73 -0.42 -25.37
C ASP A 256 -29.87 -1.70 -25.48
N HIS A 257 -30.14 -2.54 -26.48
CA HIS A 257 -29.32 -3.72 -26.77
C HIS A 257 -27.86 -3.36 -27.12
N GLN A 258 -27.65 -2.26 -27.84
CA GLN A 258 -26.29 -1.76 -28.14
C GLN A 258 -25.54 -1.35 -26.86
N PHE A 259 -26.24 -0.78 -25.87
CA PHE A 259 -25.62 -0.36 -24.61
C PHE A 259 -25.15 -1.57 -23.78
N ALA A 260 -26.00 -2.59 -23.63
CA ALA A 260 -25.62 -3.84 -22.97
C ALA A 260 -24.50 -4.57 -23.73
N THR A 261 -24.55 -4.56 -25.07
CA THR A 261 -23.49 -5.14 -25.91
C THR A 261 -22.16 -4.40 -25.74
N LEU A 262 -22.18 -3.07 -25.63
CA LEU A 262 -20.99 -2.26 -25.36
C LEU A 262 -20.37 -2.58 -23.99
N ILE A 263 -21.18 -2.66 -22.94
CA ILE A 263 -20.71 -3.05 -21.60
C ILE A 263 -20.09 -4.45 -21.67
N ARG A 264 -20.77 -5.40 -22.30
CA ARG A 264 -20.27 -6.77 -22.48
C ARG A 264 -18.94 -6.79 -23.24
N ALA A 265 -18.79 -5.99 -24.30
CA ALA A 265 -17.56 -5.91 -25.07
C ALA A 265 -16.38 -5.39 -24.23
N TYR A 266 -16.60 -4.36 -23.39
CA TYR A 266 -15.58 -3.90 -22.45
C TYR A 266 -15.20 -4.99 -21.44
N VAL A 267 -16.18 -5.62 -20.82
CA VAL A 267 -15.94 -6.68 -19.81
C VAL A 267 -15.20 -7.86 -20.43
N LEU A 268 -15.61 -8.35 -21.60
CA LEU A 268 -14.89 -9.42 -22.32
C LEU A 268 -13.47 -9.03 -22.74
N SER A 269 -13.19 -7.73 -22.83
CA SER A 269 -11.85 -7.20 -23.11
C SER A 269 -10.99 -7.02 -21.85
N GLY A 270 -11.46 -7.48 -20.69
CA GLY A 270 -10.75 -7.30 -19.42
C GLY A 270 -10.92 -5.92 -18.78
N MET A 271 -11.87 -5.10 -19.26
CA MET A 271 -12.03 -3.70 -18.85
C MET A 271 -13.26 -3.54 -17.94
N PRO A 272 -13.10 -3.09 -16.69
CA PRO A 272 -14.23 -2.85 -15.80
C PRO A 272 -15.04 -1.63 -16.24
N VAL A 273 -16.34 -1.67 -15.99
CA VAL A 273 -17.27 -0.59 -16.31
C VAL A 273 -17.94 -0.12 -15.03
N ILE A 274 -17.84 1.16 -14.72
CA ILE A 274 -18.59 1.77 -13.61
C ILE A 274 -19.94 2.23 -14.16
N LEU A 275 -21.03 1.83 -13.49
CA LEU A 275 -22.39 2.25 -13.82
C LEU A 275 -22.85 3.27 -12.79
N ASN A 276 -23.34 4.42 -13.27
CA ASN A 276 -24.12 5.32 -12.43
C ASN A 276 -25.60 4.96 -12.54
N THR A 277 -26.25 4.80 -11.40
CA THR A 277 -27.67 4.48 -11.32
C THR A 277 -28.35 5.17 -10.14
N ASP A 278 -29.64 4.92 -9.97
CA ASP A 278 -30.40 5.25 -8.79
C ASP A 278 -30.56 3.99 -7.95
N MET A 279 -30.14 4.04 -6.69
CA MET A 279 -30.28 2.93 -5.75
C MET A 279 -31.71 2.39 -5.72
N SER A 280 -32.73 3.25 -5.85
CA SER A 280 -34.13 2.81 -5.84
C SER A 280 -34.51 1.93 -7.03
N LYS A 281 -33.87 2.10 -8.19
CA LYS A 281 -34.06 1.22 -9.36
C LYS A 281 -33.38 -0.13 -9.13
N LEU A 282 -32.17 -0.07 -8.61
CA LEU A 282 -31.39 -1.24 -8.29
C LEU A 282 -32.12 -2.13 -7.27
N LEU A 283 -32.66 -1.55 -6.21
CA LEU A 283 -33.45 -2.26 -5.18
C LEU A 283 -34.75 -2.90 -5.71
N ARG A 284 -35.33 -2.39 -6.82
CA ARG A 284 -36.51 -2.98 -7.46
C ARG A 284 -36.17 -4.17 -8.38
N THR A 285 -34.89 -4.34 -8.68
CA THR A 285 -34.45 -5.36 -9.63
C THR A 285 -34.54 -6.75 -9.00
N PRO A 286 -35.06 -7.77 -9.73
CA PRO A 286 -35.06 -9.14 -9.23
C PRO A 286 -33.64 -9.57 -8.81
N GLY A 287 -33.50 -10.10 -7.59
CA GLY A 287 -32.20 -10.43 -6.97
C GLY A 287 -31.70 -9.41 -5.94
N TYR A 288 -32.19 -8.17 -5.97
CA TYR A 288 -31.90 -7.15 -4.95
C TYR A 288 -32.94 -7.09 -3.83
N SER A 289 -34.16 -7.54 -4.09
CA SER A 289 -35.30 -7.44 -3.16
C SER A 289 -35.08 -8.15 -1.82
N GLU A 290 -34.20 -9.16 -1.79
CA GLU A 290 -33.83 -9.88 -0.55
C GLU A 290 -32.95 -9.02 0.38
N PHE A 291 -32.31 -7.99 -0.16
CA PHE A 291 -31.37 -7.11 0.55
C PHE A 291 -31.96 -5.73 0.89
N ALA A 292 -33.14 -5.41 0.36
CA ALA A 292 -33.79 -4.13 0.56
C ALA A 292 -34.45 -4.05 1.95
N ALA A 293 -33.79 -3.41 2.91
CA ALA A 293 -34.48 -2.84 4.05
C ALA A 293 -35.47 -1.75 3.57
N ALA A 294 -36.58 -1.56 4.29
CA ALA A 294 -37.83 -0.90 3.87
C ALA A 294 -37.78 0.61 3.50
N GLU A 295 -36.66 1.18 3.07
CA GLU A 295 -36.54 2.59 2.64
C GLU A 295 -36.58 2.75 1.11
N SER A 296 -37.69 2.37 0.47
CA SER A 296 -37.80 2.33 -1.01
C SER A 296 -38.20 3.66 -1.68
N SER A 297 -38.33 4.77 -0.94
CA SER A 297 -38.99 5.98 -1.46
C SER A 297 -38.06 7.13 -1.86
N ILE A 298 -36.80 7.15 -1.41
CA ILE A 298 -35.89 8.28 -1.67
C ILE A 298 -34.92 7.91 -2.80
N ARG A 299 -34.94 8.69 -3.88
CA ARG A 299 -33.93 8.60 -4.95
C ARG A 299 -32.55 8.88 -4.37
N ARG A 300 -31.61 7.98 -4.62
CA ARG A 300 -30.22 8.14 -4.17
C ARG A 300 -29.30 7.80 -5.35
N PRO A 301 -28.60 8.79 -5.93
CA PRO A 301 -27.55 8.53 -6.91
C PRO A 301 -26.56 7.52 -6.35
N HIS A 302 -26.20 6.54 -7.18
CA HIS A 302 -25.40 5.40 -6.77
C HIS A 302 -24.44 4.96 -7.89
N ALA A 303 -23.38 4.28 -7.50
CA ALA A 303 -22.38 3.77 -8.42
C ALA A 303 -22.01 2.33 -8.08
N VAL A 304 -21.98 1.48 -9.11
CA VAL A 304 -21.60 0.06 -9.02
C VAL A 304 -20.58 -0.28 -10.10
N VAL A 305 -19.84 -1.39 -9.94
CA VAL A 305 -18.85 -1.83 -10.94
C VAL A 305 -19.31 -3.14 -11.57
N VAL A 306 -19.37 -3.18 -12.91
CA VAL A 306 -19.53 -4.43 -13.65
C VAL A 306 -18.20 -5.17 -13.65
N VAL A 307 -18.18 -6.34 -13.02
CA VAL A 307 -16.98 -7.19 -12.84
C VAL A 307 -17.07 -8.49 -13.62
N GLY A 308 -18.19 -8.79 -14.27
CA GLY A 308 -18.29 -9.98 -15.11
C GLY A 308 -19.52 -10.01 -16.00
N CYS A 309 -19.54 -10.94 -16.94
CA CYS A 309 -20.68 -11.20 -17.82
C CYS A 309 -20.74 -12.67 -18.26
N LYS A 310 -21.94 -13.17 -18.58
CA LYS A 310 -22.10 -14.48 -19.22
C LYS A 310 -21.53 -14.45 -20.64
N LYS A 311 -20.82 -15.52 -21.00
CA LYS A 311 -20.24 -15.69 -22.33
C LYS A 311 -21.30 -15.94 -23.40
N CYS A 312 -22.41 -16.58 -23.06
CA CYS A 312 -23.52 -16.84 -23.97
C CYS A 312 -24.63 -15.77 -23.84
N ARG A 313 -25.45 -15.62 -24.89
CA ARG A 313 -26.68 -14.80 -24.87
C ARG A 313 -27.90 -15.65 -24.45
N PRO A 314 -28.94 -15.05 -23.83
CA PRO A 314 -29.02 -13.65 -23.38
C PRO A 314 -28.01 -13.36 -22.27
N SER A 315 -27.45 -12.14 -22.29
CA SER A 315 -26.34 -11.82 -21.38
C SER A 315 -26.87 -11.60 -19.97
N SER A 316 -26.14 -12.09 -18.97
CA SER A 316 -26.24 -11.59 -17.59
C SER A 316 -24.92 -10.89 -17.25
N PHE A 317 -24.98 -9.97 -16.30
CA PHE A 317 -23.85 -9.18 -15.81
C PHE A 317 -23.68 -9.41 -14.32
N LEU A 318 -22.44 -9.45 -13.85
CA LEU A 318 -22.11 -9.45 -12.42
C LEU A 318 -21.68 -8.05 -12.03
N ILE A 319 -22.30 -7.51 -11.00
CA ILE A 319 -21.93 -6.23 -10.42
C ILE A 319 -21.43 -6.37 -8.99
N ASN A 320 -20.43 -5.57 -8.64
CA ASN A 320 -20.05 -5.32 -7.26
C ASN A 320 -20.65 -4.00 -6.82
N ASP A 321 -21.53 -4.08 -5.82
CA ASP A 321 -22.19 -2.92 -5.23
C ASP A 321 -21.52 -2.55 -3.90
N PRO A 322 -20.87 -1.37 -3.82
CA PRO A 322 -20.17 -0.95 -2.63
C PRO A 322 -21.08 -0.58 -1.45
N SER A 323 -22.40 -0.56 -1.61
CA SER A 323 -23.35 -0.35 -0.50
C SER A 323 -23.93 -1.68 0.02
N THR A 324 -23.92 -2.73 -0.78
CA THR A 324 -24.60 -4.00 -0.47
C THR A 324 -23.65 -5.18 -0.55
N PHE A 325 -23.73 -6.00 -1.60
CA PHE A 325 -23.01 -7.25 -1.78
C PHE A 325 -22.22 -7.29 -3.11
N PRO A 326 -21.15 -8.09 -3.17
CA PRO A 326 -20.46 -8.40 -4.42
C PRO A 326 -21.24 -9.40 -5.27
N PHE A 327 -20.83 -9.55 -6.54
CA PHE A 327 -21.30 -10.60 -7.46
C PHE A 327 -22.81 -10.68 -7.68
N ILE A 328 -23.50 -9.54 -7.67
CA ILE A 328 -24.94 -9.51 -7.90
C ILE A 328 -25.22 -9.71 -9.39
N GLU A 329 -26.01 -10.73 -9.73
CA GLU A 329 -26.40 -11.02 -11.10
C GLU A 329 -27.53 -10.08 -11.55
N LEU A 330 -27.28 -9.35 -12.65
CA LEU A 330 -28.28 -8.58 -13.37
C LEU A 330 -28.53 -9.20 -14.74
N SER A 331 -29.79 -9.50 -15.04
CA SER A 331 -30.18 -9.83 -16.42
C SER A 331 -29.93 -8.62 -17.34
N GLU A 332 -29.78 -8.86 -18.64
CA GLU A 332 -29.69 -7.77 -19.63
C GLU A 332 -30.86 -6.77 -19.50
N THR A 333 -32.09 -7.26 -19.37
CA THR A 333 -33.28 -6.44 -19.17
C THR A 333 -33.21 -5.61 -17.89
N SER A 334 -32.77 -6.22 -16.80
CA SER A 334 -32.59 -5.57 -15.50
C SER A 334 -31.53 -4.48 -15.54
N LEU A 335 -30.39 -4.75 -16.20
CA LEU A 335 -29.34 -3.75 -16.40
C LEU A 335 -29.88 -2.54 -17.17
N LEU A 336 -30.67 -2.78 -18.20
CA LEU A 336 -31.28 -1.71 -18.99
C LEU A 336 -32.32 -0.91 -18.21
N GLU A 337 -33.10 -1.55 -17.34
CA GLU A 337 -34.03 -0.87 -16.42
C GLU A 337 -33.27 0.00 -15.40
N VAL A 338 -32.15 -0.50 -14.86
CA VAL A 338 -31.27 0.23 -13.95
C VAL A 338 -30.66 1.48 -14.62
N LEU A 339 -30.48 1.43 -15.93
CA LEU A 339 -29.93 2.52 -16.75
C LEU A 339 -31.00 3.40 -17.43
N SER A 340 -32.26 2.98 -17.42
CA SER A 340 -33.33 3.68 -18.15
C SER A 340 -33.66 5.02 -17.51
N ARG A 341 -34.30 5.91 -18.28
CA ARG A 341 -34.88 7.15 -17.74
C ARG A 341 -35.83 6.87 -16.59
N ASP A 342 -35.78 7.73 -15.57
CA ASP A 342 -36.88 7.79 -14.62
C ASP A 342 -38.12 8.43 -15.27
N ALA A 343 -39.28 8.29 -14.63
CA ALA A 343 -40.54 8.85 -15.10
C ALA A 343 -40.52 10.38 -15.26
N GLU A 344 -39.54 11.07 -14.66
CA GLU A 344 -39.36 12.52 -14.72
C GLU A 344 -38.35 12.95 -15.81
N GLY A 345 -37.79 12.01 -16.57
CA GLY A 345 -36.86 12.28 -17.67
C GLY A 345 -35.51 12.84 -17.23
N ARG A 346 -35.10 12.67 -15.96
CA ARG A 346 -33.80 13.17 -15.47
C ARG A 346 -32.67 12.21 -15.86
N ARG A 347 -31.54 12.81 -16.27
CA ARG A 347 -30.49 12.15 -17.07
C ARG A 347 -29.31 11.57 -16.29
N ASP A 348 -29.17 11.88 -15.00
CA ASP A 348 -27.92 11.62 -14.26
C ASP A 348 -27.63 10.11 -14.02
N SER A 349 -28.59 9.22 -14.29
CA SER A 349 -28.48 7.76 -14.16
C SER A 349 -28.26 7.01 -15.50
N GLU A 350 -28.05 7.71 -16.62
CA GLU A 350 -27.93 7.12 -17.97
C GLU A 350 -26.48 7.01 -18.45
N SER A 351 -25.52 6.78 -17.54
CA SER A 351 -24.12 6.83 -17.95
C SER A 351 -23.24 5.76 -17.35
N ILE A 352 -22.25 5.39 -18.16
CA ILE A 352 -21.21 4.45 -17.80
C ILE A 352 -19.86 5.09 -17.98
N LEU A 353 -18.91 4.63 -17.18
CA LEU A 353 -17.52 4.97 -17.28
C LEU A 353 -16.72 3.69 -17.52
N ALA A 354 -16.33 3.46 -18.77
CA ALA A 354 -15.40 2.39 -19.09
C ALA A 354 -14.01 2.82 -18.64
N VAL A 355 -13.35 2.02 -17.81
CA VAL A 355 -11.99 2.30 -17.30
C VAL A 355 -11.00 1.42 -18.07
N LEU A 356 -9.90 2.00 -18.55
CA LEU A 356 -8.97 1.33 -19.45
C LEU A 356 -7.51 1.73 -19.16
N PRO A 357 -6.54 0.94 -19.65
CA PRO A 357 -5.14 1.35 -19.71
C PRO A 357 -4.97 2.67 -20.46
N ARG A 358 -4.03 3.51 -20.01
CA ARG A 358 -3.75 4.82 -20.63
C ARG A 358 -3.34 4.75 -22.10
N CYS A 359 -2.78 3.62 -22.56
CA CYS A 359 -2.44 3.40 -23.97
C CYS A 359 -3.66 3.31 -24.89
N VAL A 360 -4.87 3.08 -24.36
CA VAL A 360 -6.10 3.03 -25.14
C VAL A 360 -6.63 4.44 -25.37
N THR A 361 -6.39 4.98 -26.57
CA THR A 361 -6.77 6.37 -26.92
C THR A 361 -8.16 6.48 -27.55
N VAL A 362 -8.71 5.38 -28.06
CA VAL A 362 -10.00 5.34 -28.77
C VAL A 362 -10.98 4.43 -28.00
N PRO A 363 -12.17 4.93 -27.60
CA PRO A 363 -13.20 4.07 -27.04
C PRO A 363 -13.77 3.13 -28.11
N LEU A 364 -14.27 1.96 -27.68
CA LEU A 364 -15.04 1.06 -28.56
C LEU A 364 -16.18 1.80 -29.26
N ALA A 365 -16.86 2.68 -28.53
CA ALA A 365 -17.88 3.55 -29.08
C ALA A 365 -17.30 4.97 -29.36
N TYR A 366 -16.76 5.21 -30.55
CA TYR A 366 -16.25 6.52 -30.99
C TYR A 366 -17.31 7.38 -31.73
N ASP A 367 -17.47 8.65 -31.33
CA ASP A 367 -18.33 9.63 -32.03
C ASP A 367 -17.54 10.37 -33.12
N LYS A 368 -17.72 9.94 -34.37
CA LYS A 368 -17.03 10.53 -35.54
C LYS A 368 -17.33 12.01 -35.73
N ARG A 369 -18.46 12.55 -35.25
CA ARG A 369 -18.87 13.94 -35.53
C ARG A 369 -18.10 14.98 -34.72
N LYS A 370 -17.49 14.61 -33.59
CA LYS A 370 -16.69 15.53 -32.76
C LYS A 370 -15.23 15.64 -33.20
N GLY A 371 -14.69 14.66 -33.93
CA GLY A 371 -13.30 14.65 -34.40
C GLY A 371 -13.06 15.34 -35.75
N ALA A 372 -14.11 15.50 -36.58
CA ALA A 372 -13.99 15.96 -37.97
C ALA A 372 -13.96 17.50 -38.14
N LYS A 373 -13.27 18.24 -37.25
CA LYS A 373 -13.08 19.71 -37.41
C LYS A 373 -11.68 20.11 -37.90
N GLY A 374 -10.76 19.18 -38.12
CA GLY A 374 -9.46 19.44 -38.73
C GLY A 374 -9.03 18.26 -39.56
N ASP A 375 -8.59 18.52 -40.78
CA ASP A 375 -7.85 17.62 -41.68
C ASP A 375 -8.65 16.47 -42.31
N GLY A 376 -9.51 16.82 -43.28
CA GLY A 376 -9.64 16.20 -44.62
C GLY A 376 -9.66 14.68 -44.85
N GLY A 377 -9.66 13.83 -43.82
CA GLY A 377 -9.64 12.38 -43.94
C GLY A 377 -11.01 11.81 -44.28
N ALA A 378 -11.07 11.00 -45.34
CA ALA A 378 -12.29 10.33 -45.78
C ALA A 378 -12.96 9.54 -44.64
N PRO A 379 -14.31 9.54 -44.56
CA PRO A 379 -15.04 8.83 -43.52
C PRO A 379 -15.01 7.32 -43.81
N LEU A 380 -14.18 6.55 -43.09
CA LEU A 380 -14.39 5.10 -43.00
C LEU A 380 -15.78 4.88 -42.39
N GLY A 381 -16.72 4.30 -43.13
CA GLY A 381 -18.15 4.24 -42.81
C GLY A 381 -18.56 3.33 -41.65
N MET A 382 -17.63 2.62 -41.02
CA MET A 382 -17.91 1.68 -39.92
C MET A 382 -17.09 2.06 -38.69
N SER A 383 -17.69 2.02 -37.49
CA SER A 383 -16.90 2.10 -36.26
C SER A 383 -16.06 0.83 -36.11
N VAL A 384 -14.92 0.87 -35.41
CA VAL A 384 -14.14 -0.33 -35.08
C VAL A 384 -15.04 -1.37 -34.38
N PHE A 385 -16.04 -0.91 -33.63
CA PHE A 385 -17.09 -1.73 -33.04
C PHE A 385 -17.96 -2.44 -34.09
N ASP A 386 -18.39 -1.78 -35.17
CA ASP A 386 -19.14 -2.43 -36.25
C ASP A 386 -18.30 -3.49 -36.98
N ILE A 387 -16.99 -3.23 -37.16
CA ILE A 387 -16.05 -4.20 -37.76
C ILE A 387 -15.87 -5.40 -36.83
N LEU A 388 -15.59 -5.18 -35.54
CA LEU A 388 -15.39 -6.26 -34.55
C LEU A 388 -16.67 -7.06 -34.32
N MET A 389 -17.84 -6.42 -34.28
CA MET A 389 -19.14 -7.06 -34.15
C MET A 389 -19.49 -7.91 -35.37
N LEU A 390 -19.29 -7.39 -36.59
CA LEU A 390 -19.46 -8.18 -37.82
C LEU A 390 -18.50 -9.36 -37.87
N PHE A 391 -17.27 -9.20 -37.39
CA PHE A 391 -16.30 -10.29 -37.31
C PHE A 391 -16.67 -11.34 -36.25
N GLN A 392 -17.24 -10.93 -35.10
CA GLN A 392 -17.62 -11.86 -34.03
C GLN A 392 -18.96 -12.58 -34.30
N GLU A 393 -19.95 -11.89 -34.87
CA GLU A 393 -21.27 -12.45 -35.17
C GLU A 393 -21.31 -13.25 -36.49
N HIS A 394 -20.36 -13.04 -37.40
CA HIS A 394 -20.33 -13.70 -38.73
C HIS A 394 -19.00 -14.38 -39.09
N CYS A 395 -18.14 -14.71 -38.12
CA CYS A 395 -16.96 -15.53 -38.40
C CYS A 395 -17.42 -16.91 -38.96
N PRO A 396 -17.13 -17.25 -40.23
CA PRO A 396 -17.46 -18.56 -40.80
C PRO A 396 -16.81 -19.66 -39.95
N GLU A 397 -17.50 -20.80 -39.76
CA GLU A 397 -16.95 -21.93 -38.98
C GLU A 397 -15.58 -22.40 -39.50
N GLU A 398 -15.33 -22.20 -40.79
CA GLU A 398 -14.09 -22.52 -41.49
C GLU A 398 -12.89 -21.68 -41.03
N LEU A 399 -13.10 -20.48 -40.45
CA LEU A 399 -12.05 -19.59 -39.94
C LEU A 399 -11.79 -19.74 -38.43
N ARG A 400 -12.64 -20.46 -37.68
CA ARG A 400 -12.43 -20.73 -36.24
C ARG A 400 -11.10 -21.44 -35.92
N PRO A 401 -10.57 -22.38 -36.72
CA PRO A 401 -9.30 -23.05 -36.42
C PRO A 401 -8.08 -22.12 -36.46
N LEU A 402 -8.18 -20.94 -37.08
CA LEU A 402 -7.10 -19.96 -37.14
C LEU A 402 -6.95 -19.16 -35.82
N PHE A 403 -7.89 -19.32 -34.90
CA PHE A 403 -7.88 -18.71 -33.57
C PHE A 403 -7.94 -19.84 -32.53
N PRO A 404 -6.83 -20.19 -31.86
CA PRO A 404 -6.82 -21.24 -30.85
C PRO A 404 -7.84 -20.90 -29.75
N GLU A 405 -8.58 -21.91 -29.27
CA GLU A 405 -9.51 -21.75 -28.14
C GLU A 405 -8.80 -21.04 -26.98
N GLY A 406 -9.26 -19.82 -26.65
CA GLY A 406 -8.80 -19.07 -25.48
C GLY A 406 -7.90 -17.86 -25.71
N GLN A 407 -7.63 -17.40 -26.95
CA GLN A 407 -6.95 -16.11 -27.18
C GLN A 407 -7.87 -15.05 -27.79
N ALA A 408 -7.90 -13.86 -27.19
CA ALA A 408 -8.55 -12.67 -27.75
C ALA A 408 -7.74 -12.10 -28.94
N VAL A 409 -8.43 -11.51 -29.92
CA VAL A 409 -7.93 -11.00 -31.22
C VAL A 409 -7.12 -9.69 -31.09
N LEU A 410 -6.31 -9.55 -30.05
CA LEU A 410 -5.34 -8.46 -29.95
C LEU A 410 -4.02 -9.03 -29.44
N ARG A 411 -3.15 -9.45 -30.35
CA ARG A 411 -1.73 -9.64 -30.02
C ARG A 411 -1.09 -8.26 -29.87
N LYS A 412 -0.25 -8.15 -28.85
CA LYS A 412 0.45 -6.95 -28.40
C LYS A 412 1.67 -6.59 -29.29
N ASP A 413 1.99 -7.41 -30.29
CA ASP A 413 3.35 -7.46 -30.86
C ASP A 413 3.44 -7.25 -32.39
N ASP A 414 2.44 -6.63 -33.05
CA ASP A 414 2.60 -6.18 -34.44
C ASP A 414 3.36 -4.84 -34.51
N GLU A 415 4.57 -4.82 -33.93
CA GLU A 415 5.65 -3.99 -34.47
C GLU A 415 6.40 -4.84 -35.51
N ILE A 416 6.04 -4.64 -36.77
CA ILE A 416 6.91 -5.00 -37.89
C ILE A 416 8.16 -4.13 -37.80
N ARG A 417 9.20 -4.67 -37.16
CA ARG A 417 10.61 -4.45 -37.55
C ARG A 417 11.24 -5.80 -37.84
N LEU A 418 10.99 -6.27 -39.05
CA LEU A 418 11.78 -7.27 -39.74
C LEU A 418 13.18 -6.70 -40.00
N LEU A 419 14.16 -7.19 -39.26
CA LEU A 419 15.49 -7.49 -39.76
C LEU A 419 16.02 -8.61 -38.86
N MET A 420 15.92 -9.85 -39.33
CA MET A 420 17.00 -10.83 -39.36
C MET A 420 16.51 -12.14 -39.99
N SER A 421 16.99 -12.33 -41.21
CA SER A 421 17.35 -13.58 -41.91
C SER A 421 16.95 -14.91 -41.25
N ALA A 422 16.11 -15.66 -41.96
CA ALA A 422 16.13 -17.11 -41.90
C ALA A 422 17.39 -17.61 -42.62
N ASP A 423 18.09 -18.57 -42.03
CA ASP A 423 18.71 -19.64 -42.79
C ASP A 423 18.32 -20.95 -42.10
N GLU A 424 17.50 -21.74 -42.80
CA GLU A 424 17.33 -23.15 -42.55
C GLU A 424 18.60 -23.86 -43.02
N THR A 425 19.31 -24.55 -42.12
CA THR A 425 20.00 -25.77 -42.50
C THR A 425 19.96 -26.78 -41.37
N ASP A 426 19.55 -28.00 -41.74
CA ASP A 426 19.81 -29.24 -41.02
C ASP A 426 21.30 -29.36 -40.67
N ALA A 427 21.63 -29.33 -39.40
CA ALA A 427 22.70 -30.10 -38.76
C ALA A 427 22.86 -29.62 -37.32
N GLY A 428 23.13 -30.56 -36.42
CA GLY A 428 23.31 -30.28 -35.01
C GLY A 428 24.43 -29.30 -34.70
N ALA A 429 24.35 -28.79 -33.46
CA ALA A 429 25.32 -27.97 -32.74
C ALA A 429 25.32 -26.47 -33.03
N ALA A 430 24.66 -25.72 -32.14
CA ALA A 430 25.12 -24.41 -31.67
C ALA A 430 25.14 -24.50 -30.13
N ARG A 431 26.29 -24.77 -29.49
CA ARG A 431 27.31 -23.78 -29.09
C ARG A 431 26.71 -22.49 -28.56
N VAL A 432 26.34 -22.54 -27.28
CA VAL A 432 26.33 -21.38 -26.37
C VAL A 432 27.78 -20.89 -26.27
N LEU A 433 28.01 -19.62 -26.63
CA LEU A 433 29.28 -18.95 -26.38
C LEU A 433 29.29 -18.39 -24.95
N ALA A 434 30.42 -18.63 -24.29
CA ALA A 434 30.75 -18.47 -22.89
C ALA A 434 30.46 -17.11 -22.24
N ILE A 435 30.13 -17.16 -20.95
CA ILE A 435 30.59 -16.19 -19.94
C ILE A 435 31.59 -16.96 -19.05
N GLY A 436 32.86 -16.57 -19.13
CA GLY A 436 33.92 -17.04 -18.21
C GLY A 436 33.85 -16.31 -16.86
N ASP A 437 34.55 -16.74 -15.80
CA ASP A 437 35.77 -17.56 -15.81
C ASP A 437 35.82 -18.64 -14.70
N ASN A 438 36.20 -19.83 -15.18
CA ASN A 438 36.79 -20.98 -14.48
C ASN A 438 35.87 -22.01 -13.80
N LEU A 439 35.22 -22.81 -14.64
CA LEU A 439 35.01 -24.24 -14.40
C LEU A 439 35.45 -25.03 -15.64
N HIS A 440 36.33 -26.01 -15.45
CA HIS A 440 36.92 -26.80 -16.53
C HIS A 440 35.85 -27.68 -17.20
N PRO A 441 35.74 -27.72 -18.55
CA PRO A 441 34.69 -28.47 -19.26
C PRO A 441 34.60 -29.96 -18.91
N GLN A 442 35.71 -30.58 -18.49
CA GLN A 442 35.73 -31.98 -18.06
C GLN A 442 35.01 -32.22 -16.72
N ALA A 443 34.84 -31.20 -15.87
CA ALA A 443 34.12 -31.34 -14.60
C ALA A 443 32.61 -31.51 -14.82
N ILE A 444 32.06 -30.92 -15.88
CA ILE A 444 30.62 -31.00 -16.19
C ILE A 444 30.23 -32.42 -16.61
N GLY A 445 31.05 -33.08 -17.44
CA GLY A 445 30.81 -34.46 -17.87
C GLY A 445 30.86 -35.46 -16.71
N VAL A 446 31.78 -35.28 -15.76
CA VAL A 446 31.89 -36.13 -14.56
C VAL A 446 30.70 -35.96 -13.61
N ILE A 447 30.17 -34.73 -13.48
CA ILE A 447 28.99 -34.44 -12.65
C ILE A 447 27.72 -35.03 -13.27
N GLU A 448 27.58 -34.97 -14.59
CA GLU A 448 26.42 -35.51 -15.30
C GLU A 448 26.37 -37.05 -15.23
N GLU A 449 27.53 -37.70 -15.37
CA GLU A 449 27.66 -39.16 -15.29
C GLU A 449 27.48 -39.67 -13.85
N TRP A 450 28.00 -38.93 -12.86
CA TRP A 450 27.80 -39.23 -11.44
C TRP A 450 26.33 -39.08 -11.00
N LEU A 451 25.63 -38.01 -11.41
CA LEU A 451 24.21 -37.80 -11.09
C LEU A 451 23.30 -38.87 -11.71
N ARG A 452 23.61 -39.35 -12.92
CA ARG A 452 22.89 -40.48 -13.55
C ARG A 452 23.14 -41.79 -12.82
N SER A 453 24.37 -42.03 -12.35
CA SER A 453 24.72 -43.27 -11.64
C SER A 453 24.15 -43.37 -10.21
N SER A 454 23.79 -42.23 -9.60
CA SER A 454 23.38 -42.14 -8.18
C SER A 454 21.89 -42.35 -7.92
N GLY A 455 21.07 -42.66 -8.94
CA GLY A 455 19.65 -42.98 -8.75
C GLY A 455 18.76 -41.83 -8.24
N GLY A 456 19.18 -40.57 -8.41
CA GLY A 456 18.29 -39.41 -8.30
C GLY A 456 17.73 -39.09 -6.91
N ARG A 457 18.52 -39.22 -5.84
CA ARG A 457 18.18 -38.60 -4.54
C ARG A 457 19.38 -37.87 -3.93
N LEU A 458 19.40 -36.56 -4.11
CA LEU A 458 20.29 -35.63 -3.44
C LEU A 458 19.44 -34.48 -2.90
N SER A 459 19.38 -34.34 -1.57
CA SER A 459 18.64 -33.24 -0.93
C SER A 459 19.50 -31.98 -0.72
N SER A 460 20.83 -32.09 -0.77
CA SER A 460 21.78 -30.96 -0.80
C SER A 460 23.21 -31.44 -1.10
N ALA A 461 24.00 -30.64 -1.81
CA ALA A 461 25.45 -30.83 -1.97
C ALA A 461 26.21 -29.54 -1.62
N TYR A 462 27.25 -29.64 -0.80
CA TYR A 462 28.07 -28.51 -0.37
C TYR A 462 29.40 -28.48 -1.11
N TRP A 463 29.79 -27.31 -1.61
CA TRP A 463 31.09 -27.08 -2.24
C TRP A 463 31.92 -26.15 -1.35
N SER A 464 33.14 -26.57 -0.99
CA SER A 464 34.10 -25.71 -0.30
C SER A 464 35.11 -25.15 -1.29
N VAL A 465 35.09 -23.84 -1.53
CA VAL A 465 36.13 -23.17 -2.32
C VAL A 465 37.14 -22.53 -1.36
N HIS A 466 38.39 -22.99 -1.41
CA HIS A 466 39.50 -22.36 -0.70
C HIS A 466 40.05 -21.20 -1.54
N ARG A 467 39.99 -19.97 -1.03
CA ARG A 467 40.64 -18.81 -1.67
C ARG A 467 41.54 -18.08 -0.69
N LYS A 468 42.65 -17.52 -1.20
CA LYS A 468 43.42 -16.50 -0.48
C LYS A 468 42.79 -15.14 -0.77
N ILE A 469 42.24 -14.48 0.25
CA ILE A 469 41.59 -13.17 0.16
C ILE A 469 42.53 -12.12 0.75
N ALA A 470 42.79 -11.05 0.01
CA ALA A 470 43.51 -9.89 0.53
C ALA A 470 42.59 -9.11 1.49
N ILE A 471 43.01 -8.96 2.75
CA ILE A 471 42.29 -8.23 3.79
C ILE A 471 42.85 -6.80 3.94
N SER A 472 44.09 -6.59 3.52
CA SER A 472 44.73 -5.29 3.43
C SER A 472 45.83 -5.33 2.36
N ASN A 473 46.47 -4.20 2.09
CA ASN A 473 47.61 -4.10 1.16
C ASN A 473 48.80 -4.99 1.55
N THR A 474 48.85 -5.50 2.78
CA THR A 474 49.96 -6.32 3.30
C THR A 474 49.52 -7.68 3.84
N GLU A 475 48.23 -7.98 3.89
CA GLU A 475 47.71 -9.20 4.51
C GLU A 475 46.78 -9.98 3.57
N THR A 476 47.11 -11.24 3.33
CA THR A 476 46.26 -12.23 2.65
C THR A 476 45.90 -13.35 3.61
N ARG A 477 44.62 -13.77 3.66
CA ARG A 477 44.16 -14.87 4.51
C ARG A 477 43.46 -15.95 3.69
N GLU A 478 43.56 -17.20 4.15
CA GLU A 478 42.78 -18.30 3.59
C GLU A 478 41.33 -18.22 4.08
N ALA A 479 40.41 -18.20 3.15
CA ALA A 479 38.98 -18.28 3.37
C ALA A 479 38.42 -19.56 2.74
N ILE A 480 37.54 -20.23 3.48
CA ILE A 480 36.67 -21.27 2.95
C ILE A 480 35.31 -20.64 2.72
N VAL A 481 34.83 -20.79 1.50
CA VAL A 481 33.52 -20.31 1.05
C VAL A 481 32.66 -21.54 0.77
N LEU A 482 31.61 -21.75 1.55
CA LEU A 482 30.67 -22.87 1.38
C LEU A 482 29.50 -22.43 0.50
N ILE A 483 29.41 -23.00 -0.70
CA ILE A 483 28.34 -22.76 -1.68
C ILE A 483 27.33 -23.90 -1.53
N ASP A 484 26.06 -23.55 -1.30
CA ASP A 484 24.94 -24.50 -1.18
C ASP A 484 24.31 -24.66 -2.57
N ALA A 485 24.39 -25.86 -3.15
CA ALA A 485 23.68 -26.17 -4.39
C ALA A 485 22.40 -26.94 -4.03
N THR A 486 21.26 -26.25 -4.04
CA THR A 486 19.96 -26.90 -3.89
C THR A 486 19.39 -27.23 -5.27
N ALA A 487 19.22 -28.52 -5.55
CA ALA A 487 18.55 -29.00 -6.74
C ALA A 487 17.05 -29.12 -6.45
N SER A 488 16.26 -28.14 -6.91
CA SER A 488 14.80 -28.19 -6.81
C SER A 488 14.24 -29.02 -7.97
N ALA A 489 13.72 -30.22 -7.69
CA ALA A 489 13.03 -31.01 -8.70
C ALA A 489 11.65 -30.39 -8.98
N PHE A 490 11.54 -29.62 -10.07
CA PHE A 490 10.23 -29.24 -10.61
C PHE A 490 9.66 -30.44 -11.36
N ARG A 491 8.50 -30.95 -10.93
CA ARG A 491 7.83 -32.09 -11.59
C ARG A 491 7.58 -31.76 -13.07
N GLY A 492 8.41 -32.31 -13.95
CA GLY A 492 8.15 -32.46 -15.39
C GLY A 492 8.91 -31.57 -16.37
N ARG A 493 9.80 -30.64 -15.96
CA ARG A 493 10.58 -29.81 -16.90
C ARG A 493 11.97 -29.44 -16.35
N GLY A 494 12.95 -30.34 -16.52
CA GLY A 494 14.37 -30.06 -16.28
C GLY A 494 14.77 -29.79 -14.82
N TYR A 495 16.05 -30.01 -14.52
CA TYR A 495 16.63 -29.57 -13.25
C TYR A 495 17.13 -28.13 -13.42
N HIS A 496 16.62 -27.20 -12.60
CA HIS A 496 17.31 -25.92 -12.39
C HIS A 496 18.27 -26.10 -11.20
N MET A 497 19.57 -26.05 -11.46
CA MET A 497 20.55 -25.79 -10.40
C MET A 497 20.61 -24.29 -10.19
N GLY A 498 19.97 -23.80 -9.13
CA GLY A 498 20.33 -22.51 -8.56
C GLY A 498 21.63 -22.68 -7.78
N LEU A 499 22.71 -22.01 -8.19
CA LEU A 499 23.84 -21.81 -7.30
C LEU A 499 23.44 -20.72 -6.32
N ASP A 500 22.96 -21.10 -5.13
CA ASP A 500 22.84 -20.15 -4.03
C ASP A 500 24.28 -19.72 -3.65
N LEU A 501 24.52 -18.41 -3.70
CA LEU A 501 25.79 -17.80 -3.27
C LEU A 501 26.08 -18.13 -1.79
N PRO A 502 27.35 -18.01 -1.35
CA PRO A 502 27.84 -18.70 -0.18
C PRO A 502 27.05 -18.37 1.08
N ARG A 503 26.51 -19.40 1.76
CA ARG A 503 25.82 -19.22 3.04
C ARG A 503 26.78 -19.02 4.21
N PHE A 504 28.04 -19.42 4.05
CA PHE A 504 29.07 -19.27 5.07
C PHE A 504 30.44 -18.96 4.44
N ALA A 505 31.09 -17.91 4.94
CA ALA A 505 32.51 -17.66 4.72
C ALA A 505 33.21 -17.71 6.08
N ALA A 506 34.32 -18.45 6.17
CA ALA A 506 35.17 -18.49 7.36
C ALA A 506 36.61 -18.17 6.98
N ILE A 507 37.28 -17.33 7.76
CA ILE A 507 38.71 -17.07 7.63
C ILE A 507 39.47 -17.87 8.68
N LYS A 508 40.56 -18.49 8.27
CA LYS A 508 41.53 -19.08 9.18
C LYS A 508 42.31 -17.97 9.91
N ASN A 509 42.23 -17.94 11.23
CA ASN A 509 43.03 -17.04 12.05
C ASN A 509 44.50 -17.50 12.01
N PRO A 510 45.45 -16.65 11.57
CA PRO A 510 46.83 -17.06 11.39
C PRO A 510 47.54 -17.41 12.70
N LYS A 511 47.11 -16.85 13.84
CA LYS A 511 47.76 -17.05 15.15
C LYS A 511 47.43 -18.39 15.80
N ASP A 512 46.18 -18.82 15.71
CA ASP A 512 45.67 -20.01 16.41
C ASP A 512 45.18 -21.11 15.45
N GLN A 513 45.27 -20.87 14.13
CA GLN A 513 44.81 -21.75 13.06
C GLN A 513 43.31 -22.11 13.13
N SER A 514 42.54 -21.46 14.00
CA SER A 514 41.09 -21.67 14.11
C SER A 514 40.37 -21.03 12.93
N TRP A 515 39.36 -21.71 12.40
CA TRP A 515 38.43 -21.11 11.46
C TRP A 515 37.47 -20.23 12.23
N ARG A 516 37.47 -18.94 11.93
CA ARG A 516 36.49 -17.99 12.45
C ARG A 516 35.57 -17.61 11.31
N PRO A 517 34.24 -17.49 11.51
CA PRO A 517 33.38 -16.86 10.53
C PRO A 517 34.01 -15.55 10.06
N LEU A 518 34.00 -15.31 8.75
CA LEU A 518 34.38 -14.03 8.15
C LEU A 518 33.48 -13.00 8.79
N ARG A 519 33.99 -12.34 9.84
CA ARG A 519 33.41 -11.11 10.36
C ARG A 519 33.59 -10.09 9.26
N LEU A 520 32.62 -10.01 8.36
CA LEU A 520 32.42 -8.81 7.56
C LEU A 520 32.30 -7.70 8.61
N GLY A 521 33.32 -6.86 8.69
CA GLY A 521 33.34 -5.78 9.67
C GLY A 521 32.02 -5.03 9.56
N VAL A 522 31.38 -4.77 10.70
CA VAL A 522 30.10 -4.04 10.78
C VAL A 522 30.22 -2.86 9.83
N GLY A 523 29.47 -2.89 8.72
CA GLY A 523 29.50 -1.79 7.78
C GLY A 523 29.18 -0.48 8.51
N PRO A 524 29.44 0.67 7.90
CA PRO A 524 29.11 1.95 8.53
C PRO A 524 27.59 2.11 8.82
N VAL A 525 26.76 1.21 8.28
CA VAL A 525 25.31 1.10 8.51
C VAL A 525 25.01 -0.14 9.36
N ARG A 526 24.21 0.02 10.41
CA ARG A 526 23.72 -1.06 11.28
C ARG A 526 22.25 -1.31 11.04
N LEU A 527 21.78 -2.53 11.32
CA LEU A 527 20.35 -2.84 11.27
C LEU A 527 19.69 -2.58 12.62
N SER A 528 18.55 -1.93 12.58
CA SER A 528 17.60 -1.81 13.69
C SER A 528 16.23 -2.34 13.28
N ALA A 529 15.33 -2.52 14.24
CA ALA A 529 13.94 -2.86 13.95
C ALA A 529 12.99 -1.89 14.64
N ILE A 530 11.90 -1.55 13.96
CA ILE A 530 10.82 -0.78 14.53
C ILE A 530 9.86 -1.73 15.25
N THR A 531 9.51 -1.44 16.50
CA THR A 531 8.60 -2.26 17.30
C THR A 531 7.69 -1.39 18.15
N SER A 532 6.54 -1.93 18.55
CA SER A 532 5.70 -1.29 19.56
C SER A 532 6.37 -1.39 20.94
N MET A 533 6.03 -0.49 21.86
CA MET A 533 6.60 -0.49 23.22
C MET A 533 6.19 -1.75 24.01
N THR A 534 5.00 -2.31 23.74
CA THR A 534 4.47 -3.47 24.46
C THR A 534 4.77 -4.81 23.79
N THR A 535 5.04 -4.82 22.48
CA THR A 535 5.49 -6.02 21.77
C THR A 535 6.94 -6.23 22.16
N ALA A 536 7.17 -7.06 23.18
CA ALA A 536 8.43 -7.11 23.90
C ALA A 536 9.64 -7.17 22.94
N PRO A 537 10.59 -6.22 23.01
CA PRO A 537 11.88 -6.33 22.35
C PRO A 537 12.57 -7.65 22.69
N SER A 538 12.33 -8.20 23.88
CA SER A 538 12.76 -9.54 24.27
C SER A 538 12.01 -10.68 23.59
N ALA A 539 10.80 -10.51 23.05
CA ALA A 539 10.19 -11.54 22.21
C ALA A 539 10.89 -11.60 20.84
N VAL A 540 11.28 -10.47 20.25
CA VAL A 540 12.09 -10.44 19.02
C VAL A 540 13.52 -10.93 19.33
N ALA A 541 14.14 -10.44 20.40
CA ALA A 541 15.51 -10.80 20.77
C ALA A 541 15.65 -12.24 21.32
N ALA A 542 14.68 -12.76 22.07
CA ALA A 542 14.70 -14.14 22.57
C ALA A 542 14.25 -15.17 21.53
N ARG A 543 13.48 -14.75 20.51
CA ARG A 543 13.08 -15.62 19.39
C ARG A 543 13.99 -15.52 18.17
N LEU A 544 14.99 -14.63 18.17
CA LEU A 544 16.21 -14.80 17.35
C LEU A 544 17.06 -15.88 18.04
N PRO A 545 16.85 -17.18 17.76
CA PRO A 545 17.43 -18.23 18.56
C PRO A 545 18.88 -18.39 18.11
N GLN A 546 19.81 -18.46 19.07
CA GLN A 546 20.73 -19.57 19.36
C GLN A 546 21.32 -20.46 18.22
N PHE A 547 21.11 -20.15 16.95
CA PHE A 547 21.55 -20.92 15.79
C PHE A 547 22.99 -20.58 15.36
N SER A 548 23.60 -19.55 15.94
CA SER A 548 25.03 -19.35 15.85
C SER A 548 25.57 -18.61 17.07
N SER A 549 26.86 -18.78 17.34
CA SER A 549 27.64 -18.00 18.30
C SER A 549 27.87 -16.54 17.84
N ASP A 550 27.08 -16.03 16.89
CA ASP A 550 27.29 -14.71 16.28
C ASP A 550 26.56 -13.62 17.08
N PRO A 551 27.08 -12.38 17.05
CA PRO A 551 26.41 -11.22 17.65
C PRO A 551 25.00 -11.02 17.06
N PRO A 552 24.10 -10.37 17.81
CA PRO A 552 22.73 -10.12 17.36
C PRO A 552 22.72 -9.33 16.04
N LEU A 553 21.92 -9.80 15.09
CA LEU A 553 21.72 -9.19 13.77
C LEU A 553 21.02 -7.82 13.85
N ILE A 554 20.24 -7.58 14.92
CA ILE A 554 19.65 -6.28 15.26
C ILE A 554 20.51 -5.64 16.35
N GLU A 555 21.04 -4.45 16.08
CA GLU A 555 21.88 -3.70 17.02
C GLU A 555 21.14 -2.57 17.77
N GLY A 556 19.91 -2.26 17.36
CA GLY A 556 19.06 -1.25 18.00
C GLY A 556 17.58 -1.46 17.72
N VAL A 557 16.72 -0.86 18.54
CA VAL A 557 15.27 -0.84 18.31
C VAL A 557 14.75 0.59 18.26
N GLU A 558 13.73 0.80 17.44
CA GLU A 558 12.95 2.03 17.41
C GLU A 558 11.55 1.75 17.94
N TRP A 559 11.00 2.68 18.69
CA TRP A 559 9.63 2.57 19.15
C TRP A 559 8.69 3.25 18.18
N TYR A 560 7.73 2.51 17.65
CA TYR A 560 6.64 3.10 16.87
C TYR A 560 5.59 3.68 17.80
N THR A 561 5.71 4.97 18.11
CA THR A 561 4.88 5.76 19.04
C THR A 561 4.57 5.09 20.37
N LEU A 562 3.93 5.84 21.27
CA LEU A 562 3.05 5.24 22.24
C LEU A 562 1.72 4.98 21.53
N MET A 563 1.66 3.97 20.65
CA MET A 563 0.42 3.61 19.96
C MET A 563 -0.71 3.58 20.98
N GLN A 564 -1.93 3.99 20.61
CA GLN A 564 -3.06 3.95 21.54
C GLN A 564 -3.20 2.59 22.24
N THR A 565 -2.98 1.50 21.50
CA THR A 565 -2.98 0.15 22.07
C THR A 565 -1.83 -0.11 23.04
N ASP A 566 -0.64 0.46 22.82
CA ASP A 566 0.48 0.36 23.76
C ASP A 566 0.19 1.14 25.04
N VAL A 567 -0.37 2.35 24.94
CA VAL A 567 -0.79 3.12 26.12
C VAL A 567 -1.84 2.34 26.87
N GLU A 568 -2.87 1.84 26.18
CA GLU A 568 -3.99 1.11 26.79
C GLU A 568 -3.59 -0.20 27.45
N ALA A 569 -2.61 -0.92 26.89
CA ALA A 569 -2.14 -2.21 27.39
C ALA A 569 -1.00 -2.11 28.42
N SER A 570 -0.33 -0.95 28.51
CA SER A 570 0.84 -0.79 29.37
C SER A 570 0.50 -0.26 30.77
N PRO A 571 1.44 -0.36 31.73
CA PRO A 571 1.36 0.34 33.00
C PRO A 571 1.16 1.86 32.87
N LEU A 572 1.45 2.44 31.69
CA LEU A 572 1.20 3.86 31.42
C LEU A 572 -0.27 4.22 31.54
N ARG A 573 -1.23 3.33 31.18
CA ARG A 573 -2.65 3.63 31.36
C ARG A 573 -3.01 3.88 32.82
N LYS A 574 -2.56 3.02 33.73
CA LYS A 574 -2.85 3.16 35.17
C LYS A 574 -2.31 4.48 35.70
N LEU A 575 -1.10 4.84 35.28
CA LEU A 575 -0.47 6.10 35.65
C LEU A 575 -1.18 7.30 35.01
N ALA A 576 -1.63 7.19 33.76
CA ALA A 576 -2.42 8.22 33.10
C ALA A 576 -3.75 8.46 33.83
N THR A 577 -4.45 7.37 34.19
CA THR A 577 -5.70 7.42 34.96
C THR A 577 -5.49 8.02 36.35
N SER A 578 -4.38 7.72 37.03
CA SER A 578 -4.09 8.33 38.34
C SER A 578 -3.84 9.85 38.27
N HIS A 579 -3.57 10.36 37.07
CA HIS A 579 -3.40 11.80 36.80
C HIS A 579 -4.59 12.39 36.03
N SER A 580 -5.72 11.66 35.94
CA SER A 580 -6.94 12.10 35.25
C SER A 580 -6.73 12.48 33.78
N ILE A 581 -5.77 11.83 33.10
CA ILE A 581 -5.54 12.04 31.68
C ILE A 581 -6.57 11.26 30.88
N ASN A 582 -7.46 11.99 30.20
CA ASN A 582 -8.33 11.46 29.16
C ASN A 582 -7.70 11.78 27.80
N PHE A 583 -7.72 10.83 26.89
CA PHE A 583 -7.13 10.97 25.56
C PHE A 583 -7.87 10.06 24.58
N ASP A 584 -8.00 10.52 23.33
CA ASP A 584 -8.63 9.76 22.24
C ASP A 584 -7.60 9.26 21.23
N THR A 585 -6.47 9.95 21.10
CA THR A 585 -5.34 9.54 20.23
C THR A 585 -4.02 9.47 20.99
N ALA A 586 -3.00 8.85 20.38
CA ALA A 586 -1.63 8.83 20.91
C ALA A 586 -1.05 10.26 21.04
N ALA A 587 -1.36 11.15 20.09
CA ALA A 587 -0.92 12.54 20.14
C ALA A 587 -1.54 13.29 21.33
N ASP A 588 -2.84 13.08 21.60
CA ASP A 588 -3.51 13.69 22.76
C ASP A 588 -2.92 13.21 24.08
N PHE A 589 -2.62 11.91 24.16
CA PHE A 589 -1.95 11.33 25.33
C PHE A 589 -0.58 11.99 25.57
N MET A 590 0.27 12.06 24.54
CA MET A 590 1.59 12.68 24.65
C MET A 590 1.48 14.17 24.99
N ALA A 591 0.55 14.90 24.37
CA ALA A 591 0.31 16.30 24.66
C ALA A 591 -0.20 16.52 26.10
N ALA A 592 -1.06 15.64 26.61
CA ALA A 592 -1.53 15.66 27.99
C ALA A 592 -0.41 15.32 28.98
N CYS A 593 0.52 14.43 28.62
CA CYS A 593 1.70 14.13 29.44
C CYS A 593 2.69 15.31 29.52
N GLU A 594 2.93 16.03 28.41
CA GLU A 594 3.71 17.29 28.46
C GLU A 594 3.04 18.33 29.37
N SER A 595 1.71 18.24 29.41
CA SER A 595 0.74 18.92 30.27
C SER A 595 1.08 19.03 31.74
N LEU A 596 1.65 17.94 32.23
CA LEU A 596 1.79 17.67 33.65
C LEU A 596 2.90 18.51 34.28
N GLN A 597 2.83 18.60 35.60
CA GLN A 597 3.95 19.08 36.41
C GLN A 597 5.20 18.20 36.17
N PRO A 598 6.42 18.74 36.35
CA PRO A 598 7.65 18.03 36.01
C PRO A 598 7.81 16.64 36.62
N GLU A 599 7.42 16.46 37.88
CA GLU A 599 7.58 15.19 38.61
C GLU A 599 6.64 14.09 38.05
N PRO A 600 5.31 14.28 37.96
CA PRO A 600 4.42 13.33 37.28
C PRO A 600 4.85 12.98 35.85
N ARG A 601 5.28 13.98 35.07
CA ARG A 601 5.76 13.76 33.69
C ARG A 601 6.99 12.87 33.69
N GLN A 602 7.95 13.11 34.58
CA GLN A 602 9.15 12.28 34.70
C GLN A 602 8.80 10.86 35.14
N ALA A 603 7.82 10.68 36.04
CA ALA A 603 7.37 9.35 36.46
C ALA A 603 6.79 8.53 35.30
N ILE A 604 6.07 9.17 34.37
CA ILE A 604 5.58 8.53 33.13
C ILE A 604 6.75 8.14 32.22
N ILE A 605 7.71 9.05 32.02
CA ILE A 605 8.92 8.79 31.23
C ILE A 605 9.70 7.61 31.81
N ASP A 606 9.93 7.60 33.12
CA ASP A 606 10.67 6.54 33.80
C ASP A 606 9.91 5.21 33.73
N GLN A 607 8.57 5.24 33.76
CA GLN A 607 7.77 4.03 33.60
C GLN A 607 7.82 3.48 32.17
N ALA A 608 7.80 4.35 31.15
CA ALA A 608 7.97 3.94 29.75
C ALA A 608 9.35 3.29 29.56
N ILE A 609 10.39 3.96 30.08
CA ILE A 609 11.76 3.45 30.14
C ILE A 609 11.83 2.08 30.85
N ARG A 610 11.23 1.93 32.03
CA ARG A 610 11.25 0.63 32.77
C ARG A 610 10.50 -0.47 32.05
N SER A 611 9.48 -0.12 31.27
CA SER A 611 8.71 -1.09 30.49
C SER A 611 9.49 -1.58 29.26
N ALA A 612 10.55 -0.87 28.89
CA ALA A 612 11.51 -1.32 27.90
C ALA A 612 12.42 -2.39 28.50
N ASP A 613 12.27 -3.63 28.07
CA ASP A 613 13.25 -4.66 28.33
C ASP A 613 14.50 -4.40 27.46
N PHE A 614 15.50 -3.70 28.03
CA PHE A 614 16.70 -3.15 27.34
C PHE A 614 17.73 -4.20 26.87
N THR A 615 17.30 -5.39 26.47
CA THR A 615 18.21 -6.34 25.82
C THR A 615 18.85 -5.76 24.54
N CYS A 616 18.17 -4.81 23.90
CA CYS A 616 18.64 -4.03 22.76
C CYS A 616 18.51 -2.52 23.04
N PRO A 617 19.49 -1.67 22.66
CA PRO A 617 19.39 -0.23 22.89
C PRO A 617 18.26 0.39 22.06
N VAL A 618 17.45 1.23 22.69
CA VAL A 618 16.47 2.06 21.99
C VAL A 618 17.21 3.22 21.31
N ILE A 619 17.12 3.30 19.99
CA ILE A 619 17.85 4.28 19.17
C ILE A 619 16.98 5.42 18.66
N GLY A 620 15.66 5.24 18.65
CA GLY A 620 14.74 6.25 18.19
C GLY A 620 13.27 5.96 18.53
N ILE A 621 12.42 6.93 18.22
CA ILE A 621 10.95 6.85 18.32
C ILE A 621 10.36 7.38 17.02
N ALA A 622 9.63 6.54 16.30
CA ALA A 622 8.85 6.87 15.11
C ALA A 622 7.48 7.40 15.52
N SER A 623 7.01 8.50 14.90
CA SER A 623 5.72 9.09 15.26
C SER A 623 4.96 9.73 14.11
N PHE A 624 3.69 9.36 13.96
CA PHE A 624 2.74 10.03 13.07
C PHE A 624 1.91 11.07 13.84
N ILE A 625 2.17 12.35 13.60
CA ILE A 625 1.46 13.48 14.22
C ILE A 625 0.91 14.37 13.10
N PRO A 626 -0.22 13.99 12.47
CA PRO A 626 -0.72 14.64 11.26
C PRO A 626 -1.02 16.14 11.44
N SER A 627 -1.45 16.53 12.63
CA SER A 627 -1.80 17.92 12.97
C SER A 627 -0.62 18.89 12.95
N MET A 628 0.60 18.42 12.70
CA MET A 628 1.79 19.25 12.65
C MET A 628 1.83 20.21 11.47
N SER A 629 1.08 19.93 10.41
CA SER A 629 0.95 20.80 9.23
C SER A 629 -0.19 21.82 9.33
N LEU A 630 -0.96 21.82 10.42
CA LEU A 630 -2.02 22.81 10.63
C LEU A 630 -1.45 24.20 10.90
N PRO A 631 -2.23 25.27 10.66
CA PRO A 631 -1.82 26.63 11.00
C PRO A 631 -1.35 26.72 12.46
N PRO A 632 -0.22 27.40 12.76
CA PRO A 632 0.36 27.43 14.10
C PRO A 632 -0.57 27.93 15.21
N SER A 633 -1.55 28.76 14.86
CA SER A 633 -2.57 29.29 15.77
C SER A 633 -3.68 28.29 16.14
N CYS A 634 -3.80 27.16 15.43
CA CYS A 634 -4.83 26.17 15.68
C CYS A 634 -4.50 25.31 16.92
N ARG A 635 -5.54 24.91 17.66
CA ARG A 635 -5.41 23.99 18.81
C ARG A 635 -4.76 22.65 18.45
N GLY A 636 -5.06 22.16 17.24
CA GLY A 636 -4.46 20.93 16.72
C GLY A 636 -2.93 21.02 16.59
N ALA A 637 -2.43 22.14 16.07
CA ALA A 637 -0.99 22.41 15.98
C ALA A 637 -0.35 22.49 17.37
N GLU A 638 -0.97 23.18 18.34
CA GLU A 638 -0.43 23.22 19.71
C GLU A 638 -0.39 21.83 20.37
N THR A 639 -1.40 21.00 20.11
CA THR A 639 -1.42 19.60 20.57
C THR A 639 -0.26 18.81 19.96
N ALA A 640 0.00 18.98 18.65
CA ALA A 640 1.14 18.38 17.97
C ALA A 640 2.48 18.82 18.58
N ARG A 641 2.68 20.13 18.79
CA ARG A 641 3.89 20.68 19.41
C ARG A 641 4.13 20.09 20.79
N ARG A 642 3.10 20.03 21.64
CA ARG A 642 3.17 19.40 22.98
C ARG A 642 3.55 17.92 22.90
N ALA A 643 2.95 17.17 21.99
CA ALA A 643 3.28 15.77 21.79
C ALA A 643 4.76 15.58 21.37
N ILE A 644 5.26 16.41 20.46
CA ILE A 644 6.67 16.39 20.02
C ILE A 644 7.60 16.76 21.18
N ARG A 645 7.25 17.75 22.02
CA ARG A 645 8.03 18.09 23.21
C ARG A 645 8.14 16.90 24.17
N PHE A 646 7.03 16.23 24.45
CA PHE A 646 7.03 15.05 25.32
C PHE A 646 7.94 13.94 24.79
N VAL A 647 7.76 13.52 23.52
CA VAL A 647 8.56 12.43 22.94
C VAL A 647 10.04 12.79 22.84
N SER A 648 10.36 14.06 22.62
CA SER A 648 11.75 14.55 22.65
C SER A 648 12.37 14.43 24.04
N ARG A 649 11.63 14.75 25.10
CA ARG A 649 12.09 14.59 26.50
C ARG A 649 12.26 13.12 26.88
N LEU A 650 11.36 12.26 26.41
CA LEU A 650 11.50 10.82 26.54
C LEU A 650 12.79 10.32 25.87
N GLY A 651 13.03 10.72 24.61
CA GLY A 651 14.26 10.38 23.89
C GLY A 651 15.54 10.90 24.56
N ALA A 652 15.51 12.12 25.10
CA ALA A 652 16.62 12.68 25.88
C ALA A 652 16.90 11.86 27.16
N SER A 653 15.84 11.41 27.84
CA SER A 653 15.95 10.59 29.06
C SER A 653 16.52 9.21 28.76
N ILE A 654 16.08 8.58 27.66
CA ILE A 654 16.65 7.31 27.17
C ILE A 654 18.14 7.50 26.83
N THR A 655 18.49 8.58 26.13
CA THR A 655 19.88 8.90 25.79
C THR A 655 20.75 9.03 27.05
N LYS A 656 20.26 9.74 28.07
CA LYS A 656 20.94 9.88 29.36
C LYS A 656 21.13 8.52 30.04
N GLN A 657 20.11 7.68 30.05
CA GLN A 657 20.20 6.34 30.64
C GLN A 657 21.22 5.46 29.90
N ARG A 658 21.26 5.50 28.57
CA ARG A 658 22.25 4.77 27.76
C ARG A 658 23.68 5.17 28.13
N LEU A 659 23.93 6.46 28.34
CA LEU A 659 25.23 6.96 28.82
C LEU A 659 25.59 6.40 30.20
N VAL A 660 24.64 6.40 31.15
CA VAL A 660 24.84 5.85 32.50
C VAL A 660 25.10 4.34 32.48
N SER A 661 24.44 3.60 31.58
CA SER A 661 24.61 2.16 31.39
C SER A 661 25.90 1.79 30.63
N GLY A 662 26.75 2.75 30.29
CA GLY A 662 28.00 2.51 29.53
C GLY A 662 27.77 2.21 28.04
N ILE A 663 26.53 2.32 27.55
CA ILE A 663 26.16 2.20 26.14
C ILE A 663 26.31 3.58 25.49
N ALA A 664 27.48 4.19 25.66
CA ALA A 664 27.78 5.48 25.08
C ALA A 664 27.81 5.36 23.55
N SER A 665 26.97 6.14 22.90
CA SER A 665 26.88 6.23 21.44
C SER A 665 27.12 7.69 21.07
N ASP A 666 28.05 7.92 20.15
CA ASP A 666 28.25 9.20 19.48
C ASP A 666 27.10 9.56 18.52
N ARG A 667 26.21 8.61 18.26
CA ARG A 667 25.06 8.76 17.38
C ARG A 667 23.87 9.40 18.10
N PRO A 668 23.12 10.29 17.43
CA PRO A 668 21.94 10.91 18.00
C PRO A 668 20.82 9.88 18.23
N PHE A 669 20.01 10.12 19.25
CA PHE A 669 18.70 9.50 19.40
C PHE A 669 17.73 10.15 18.41
N VAL A 670 17.03 9.35 17.63
CA VAL A 670 16.16 9.85 16.57
C VAL A 670 14.73 10.01 17.08
N VAL A 671 14.16 11.20 16.94
CA VAL A 671 12.71 11.41 17.04
C VAL A 671 12.20 11.63 15.62
N GLU A 672 11.55 10.62 15.08
CA GLU A 672 11.04 10.66 13.74
C GLU A 672 9.59 11.15 13.71
N LEU A 673 9.30 11.95 12.68
CA LEU A 673 8.02 12.60 12.46
C LEU A 673 7.58 12.33 11.03
N VAL A 674 6.54 11.50 10.86
CA VAL A 674 5.92 11.27 9.55
C VAL A 674 5.20 12.55 9.09
N ALA A 675 5.35 12.89 7.80
CA ALA A 675 5.15 14.21 7.20
C ALA A 675 3.73 14.80 7.18
N GLY A 676 3.14 15.01 8.37
CA GLY A 676 1.92 15.79 8.56
C GLY A 676 0.72 15.33 7.73
N SER A 677 -0.36 16.10 7.75
CA SER A 677 -1.50 15.92 6.85
C SER A 677 -1.92 17.28 6.33
N ARG A 678 -2.30 17.35 5.05
CA ARG A 678 -2.89 18.53 4.44
C ARG A 678 -4.36 18.69 4.82
N VAL A 679 -4.99 17.65 5.37
CA VAL A 679 -6.38 17.70 5.81
C VAL A 679 -6.51 18.61 7.03
N THR A 680 -7.24 19.71 6.88
CA THR A 680 -7.41 20.72 7.94
C THR A 680 -8.67 20.51 8.76
N SER A 681 -9.78 20.17 8.09
CA SER A 681 -11.07 20.00 8.76
C SER A 681 -12.03 19.11 7.96
N LEU A 682 -13.01 18.57 8.68
CA LEU A 682 -14.19 17.92 8.14
C LEU A 682 -15.41 18.68 8.62
N PHE A 683 -16.32 19.02 7.70
CA PHE A 683 -17.50 19.81 8.03
C PHE A 683 -18.68 19.41 7.15
N LYS A 684 -19.87 19.78 7.61
CA LYS A 684 -21.11 19.61 6.87
C LYS A 684 -21.25 20.76 5.86
N SER A 685 -21.38 20.47 4.58
CA SER A 685 -21.51 21.49 3.55
C SER A 685 -22.82 22.28 3.72
N ASN A 686 -22.75 23.61 3.64
CA ASN A 686 -23.91 24.49 3.79
C ASN A 686 -25.02 24.14 2.77
N GLY A 687 -26.26 23.99 3.26
CA GLY A 687 -27.45 23.88 2.41
C GLY A 687 -27.92 22.46 2.06
N ALA A 688 -27.28 21.40 2.56
CA ALA A 688 -27.80 20.03 2.42
C ALA A 688 -27.64 19.24 3.73
N ALA A 689 -28.73 18.64 4.21
CA ALA A 689 -28.78 17.95 5.50
C ALA A 689 -27.80 16.76 5.63
N ASP A 690 -27.25 16.27 4.50
CA ASP A 690 -26.45 15.04 4.44
C ASP A 690 -25.17 15.18 3.58
N ARG A 691 -24.69 16.40 3.33
CA ARG A 691 -23.43 16.61 2.58
C ARG A 691 -22.29 16.92 3.52
N TYR A 692 -21.22 16.15 3.40
CA TYR A 692 -19.96 16.37 4.10
C TYR A 692 -18.86 16.71 3.11
N SER A 693 -17.98 17.60 3.56
CA SER A 693 -16.78 18.05 2.86
C SER A 693 -15.57 17.91 3.76
N MET A 694 -14.42 17.78 3.11
CA MET A 694 -13.10 17.88 3.71
C MET A 694 -12.43 19.14 3.17
N SER A 695 -11.92 19.99 4.05
CA SER A 695 -10.94 21.00 3.68
C SER A 695 -9.55 20.42 3.73
N TYR A 696 -8.72 20.81 2.76
CA TYR A 696 -7.30 20.54 2.77
C TYR A 696 -6.50 21.72 2.24
N GLU A 697 -5.32 21.92 2.83
CA GLU A 697 -4.43 23.02 2.49
C GLU A 697 -3.65 22.76 1.20
N ASN A 698 -3.27 23.86 0.54
CA ASN A 698 -2.23 23.80 -0.49
C ASN A 698 -0.93 23.23 0.08
N GLU A 699 -0.23 22.42 -0.71
CA GLU A 699 1.00 21.74 -0.27
C GLU A 699 2.07 22.69 0.27
N GLU A 700 2.32 23.82 -0.39
CA GLU A 700 3.32 24.81 0.05
C GLU A 700 2.92 25.47 1.38
N VAL A 701 1.64 25.76 1.56
CA VAL A 701 1.10 26.36 2.79
C VAL A 701 1.21 25.37 3.95
N ALA A 702 0.79 24.12 3.73
CA ALA A 702 0.90 23.05 4.72
C ALA A 702 2.37 22.79 5.10
N LEU A 703 3.29 22.89 4.14
CA LEU A 703 4.73 22.75 4.36
C LEU A 703 5.30 23.92 5.18
N ASP A 704 4.89 25.17 4.89
CA ASP A 704 5.29 26.34 5.66
C ASP A 704 4.79 26.25 7.12
N ASN A 705 3.52 25.84 7.31
CA ASN A 705 2.93 25.59 8.61
C ASN A 705 3.70 24.50 9.37
N PHE A 706 4.04 23.40 8.70
CA PHE A 706 4.83 22.30 9.28
C PHE A 706 6.20 22.77 9.78
N VAL A 707 6.93 23.53 8.96
CA VAL A 707 8.26 24.07 9.33
C VAL A 707 8.16 25.10 10.46
N GLU A 708 7.17 25.99 10.47
CA GLU A 708 6.95 26.93 11.57
C GLU A 708 6.62 26.20 12.88
N ASN A 709 5.75 25.19 12.85
CA ASN A 709 5.45 24.41 14.05
C ASN A 709 6.70 23.68 14.58
N LEU A 710 7.57 23.17 13.70
CA LEU A 710 8.86 22.57 14.10
C LEU A 710 9.78 23.61 14.75
N ARG A 711 9.88 24.79 14.15
CA ARG A 711 10.67 25.93 14.67
C ARG A 711 10.23 26.31 16.08
N LEU A 712 8.94 26.51 16.30
CA LEU A 712 8.39 26.84 17.62
C LEU A 712 8.70 25.73 18.64
N THR A 713 8.45 24.47 18.26
CA THR A 713 8.66 23.32 19.15
C THR A 713 10.12 23.15 19.55
N ILE A 714 11.03 23.15 18.58
CA ILE A 714 12.46 22.92 18.81
C ILE A 714 13.10 24.13 19.50
N GLY A 715 12.63 25.34 19.21
CA GLY A 715 13.06 26.56 19.88
C GLY A 715 12.89 26.50 21.40
N GLU A 716 11.75 25.99 21.86
CA GLU A 716 11.46 25.80 23.29
C GLU A 716 12.31 24.69 23.93
N LEU A 717 12.66 23.66 23.16
CA LEU A 717 13.43 22.51 23.66
C LEU A 717 14.94 22.75 23.69
N ARG A 718 15.45 23.67 22.87
CA ARG A 718 16.89 23.84 22.54
C ARG A 718 17.82 23.84 23.75
N ALA A 719 17.43 24.53 24.82
CA ALA A 719 18.26 24.66 26.02
C ALA A 719 18.18 23.43 26.95
N SER A 720 17.15 22.58 26.80
CA SER A 720 16.81 21.51 27.75
C SER A 720 17.10 20.10 27.25
N ILE A 721 17.38 19.93 25.94
CA ILE A 721 17.58 18.61 25.33
C ILE A 721 18.88 18.60 24.52
N SER A 722 19.69 17.56 24.75
CA SER A 722 20.90 17.25 24.01
C SER A 722 20.88 15.79 23.56
N GLY A 723 21.60 15.48 22.48
CA GLY A 723 21.70 14.12 21.96
C GLY A 723 20.48 13.61 21.19
N VAL A 724 19.47 14.45 20.94
CA VAL A 724 18.29 14.13 20.13
C VAL A 724 18.39 14.84 18.78
N ALA A 725 18.11 14.12 17.70
CA ALA A 725 17.91 14.66 16.36
C ALA A 725 16.48 14.37 15.90
N TRP A 726 15.87 15.31 15.19
CA TRP A 726 14.55 15.12 14.60
C TRP A 726 14.68 14.71 13.14
N ALA A 727 13.98 13.67 12.73
CA ALA A 727 14.03 13.16 11.36
C ALA A 727 12.63 13.16 10.76
N VAL A 728 12.42 13.93 9.70
CA VAL A 728 11.11 13.99 9.03
C VAL A 728 11.06 12.93 7.94
N GLU A 729 10.03 12.11 7.96
CA GLU A 729 9.81 11.05 6.99
C GLU A 729 8.71 11.45 6.00
N LEU A 730 8.96 11.25 4.71
CA LEU A 730 7.97 11.42 3.66
C LEU A 730 6.95 10.27 3.69
N GLU A 731 5.69 10.59 3.43
CA GLU A 731 4.61 9.60 3.31
C GLU A 731 3.90 9.72 1.95
N PRO A 732 3.78 8.64 1.15
CA PRO A 732 3.31 8.75 -0.22
C PRO A 732 1.80 8.96 -0.30
N GLY A 733 1.34 10.05 -0.91
CA GLY A 733 -0.09 10.25 -1.17
C GLY A 733 -0.46 11.72 -1.27
N PRO A 734 -1.51 12.06 -2.03
CA PRO A 734 -1.83 13.46 -2.36
C PRO A 734 -2.19 14.33 -1.15
N LEU A 735 -2.52 13.72 -0.02
CA LEU A 735 -3.01 14.39 1.18
C LEU A 735 -1.94 14.53 2.28
N PHE A 736 -0.76 13.95 2.09
CA PHE A 736 0.39 14.21 2.95
C PHE A 736 1.11 15.49 2.55
N THR A 737 1.70 16.18 3.53
CA THR A 737 2.38 17.47 3.31
C THR A 737 3.71 17.29 2.60
N ILE A 738 4.46 16.25 2.94
CA ILE A 738 5.68 15.85 2.23
C ILE A 738 5.41 14.47 1.63
N ASN A 739 5.00 14.46 0.37
CA ASN A 739 4.42 13.30 -0.31
C ASN A 739 5.21 12.79 -1.53
N GLY A 740 6.19 13.57 -1.97
CA GLY A 740 7.01 13.33 -3.15
C GLY A 740 8.43 13.87 -2.97
N ILE A 741 9.34 13.50 -3.88
CA ILE A 741 10.72 13.97 -3.82
C ILE A 741 10.80 15.51 -3.92
N GLU A 742 9.93 16.14 -4.71
CA GLU A 742 9.87 17.58 -4.89
C GLU A 742 9.52 18.29 -3.57
N SER A 743 8.47 17.83 -2.88
CA SER A 743 8.08 18.36 -1.56
C SER A 743 9.18 18.13 -0.51
N LEU A 744 9.93 17.02 -0.59
CA LEU A 744 11.03 16.70 0.32
C LEU A 744 12.27 17.58 0.06
N GLU A 745 12.56 17.90 -1.20
CA GLU A 745 13.58 18.88 -1.57
C GLU A 745 13.19 20.30 -1.11
N ALA A 746 11.93 20.68 -1.29
CA ALA A 746 11.39 21.95 -0.82
C ALA A 746 11.46 22.07 0.72
N PHE A 747 11.22 20.98 1.44
CA PHE A 747 11.43 20.89 2.89
C PHE A 747 12.92 21.08 3.25
N CYS A 748 13.84 20.36 2.60
CA CYS A 748 15.27 20.50 2.84
C CYS A 748 15.77 21.93 2.62
N ALA A 749 15.29 22.61 1.57
CA ALA A 749 15.64 23.99 1.28
C ALA A 749 15.18 24.96 2.40
N ARG A 750 14.01 24.73 3.01
CA ARG A 750 13.53 25.51 4.16
C ARG A 750 14.42 25.27 5.39
N LEU A 751 14.87 24.04 5.62
CA LEU A 751 15.81 23.72 6.71
C LEU A 751 17.19 24.37 6.50
N ASP A 752 17.72 24.37 5.27
CA ASP A 752 19.00 25.01 4.94
C ASP A 752 19.01 26.51 5.29
N ASN A 753 17.86 27.17 5.14
CA ASN A 753 17.69 28.61 5.40
C ASN A 753 17.28 28.94 6.84
N ASP A 754 17.04 27.95 7.70
CA ASP A 754 16.59 28.14 9.07
C ASP A 754 17.72 27.86 10.08
N PRO A 755 18.32 28.88 10.73
CA PRO A 755 19.44 28.68 11.64
C PRO A 755 19.13 27.84 12.88
N LEU A 756 17.86 27.72 13.27
CA LEU A 756 17.44 26.93 14.42
C LEU A 756 17.25 25.46 14.06
N LEU A 757 16.74 25.18 12.86
CA LEU A 757 16.42 23.83 12.42
C LEU A 757 17.57 23.15 11.68
N ASN A 758 18.45 23.92 11.03
CA ASN A 758 19.52 23.42 10.17
C ASN A 758 20.41 22.36 10.84
N ASP A 759 20.80 22.53 12.11
CA ASP A 759 21.66 21.58 12.82
C ASP A 759 20.89 20.57 13.69
N ARG A 760 19.55 20.50 13.55
CA ARG A 760 18.68 19.72 14.44
C ARG A 760 17.67 18.82 13.73
N VAL A 761 17.16 19.27 12.59
CA VAL A 761 16.17 18.55 11.78
C VAL A 761 16.80 18.04 10.49
N GLY A 762 16.60 16.77 10.23
CA GLY A 762 16.96 16.13 8.96
C GLY A 762 15.84 15.27 8.43
N VAL A 763 16.20 14.33 7.58
CA VAL A 763 15.27 13.43 6.88
C VAL A 763 15.44 12.02 7.43
N ASN A 764 14.33 11.37 7.73
CA ASN A 764 14.28 9.92 7.77
C ASN A 764 14.00 9.42 6.35
N LEU A 765 14.99 8.74 5.76
CA LEU A 765 14.87 8.24 4.40
C LEU A 765 14.17 6.88 4.42
N ASP A 766 12.83 6.85 4.38
CA ASP A 766 12.15 5.61 4.04
C ASP A 766 12.26 5.33 2.53
N ILE A 767 13.03 4.29 2.22
CA ILE A 767 13.31 3.84 0.86
C ILE A 767 12.03 3.29 0.20
N SER A 768 11.15 2.65 0.98
CA SER A 768 9.90 2.09 0.45
C SER A 768 8.96 3.18 -0.03
N HIS A 769 8.67 4.16 0.83
CA HIS A 769 7.84 5.32 0.50
C HIS A 769 8.39 6.08 -0.70
N LEU A 770 9.69 6.39 -0.72
CA LEU A 770 10.29 7.09 -1.86
C LEU A 770 10.14 6.32 -3.17
N ARG A 771 10.27 4.98 -3.15
CA ARG A 771 10.08 4.18 -4.37
C ARG A 771 8.64 4.11 -4.85
N MET A 772 7.65 4.43 -4.01
CA MET A 772 6.26 4.59 -4.43
C MET A 772 6.03 5.93 -5.13
N THR A 773 6.87 6.93 -4.87
CA THR A 773 6.79 8.22 -5.56
C THR A 773 7.33 8.12 -6.99
N CYS A 774 6.68 8.86 -7.89
CA CYS A 774 7.03 8.92 -9.30
C CYS A 774 7.40 10.35 -9.66
N VAL A 775 8.48 10.53 -10.42
CA VAL A 775 8.86 11.80 -11.02
C VAL A 775 8.43 11.78 -12.48
N GLN A 776 7.84 12.88 -12.96
CA GLN A 776 7.52 12.99 -14.39
C GLN A 776 8.84 13.00 -15.20
N GLY A 777 9.11 11.91 -15.92
CA GLY A 777 10.30 11.79 -16.75
C GLY A 777 10.22 12.61 -18.04
N VAL A 778 11.37 12.76 -18.71
CA VAL A 778 11.59 13.62 -19.90
C VAL A 778 10.77 13.19 -21.15
N ALA A 779 10.03 12.08 -21.09
CA ALA A 779 9.15 11.61 -22.16
C ALA A 779 7.70 11.34 -21.69
N GLY A 780 7.31 11.86 -20.52
CA GLY A 780 6.02 11.53 -19.91
C GLY A 780 5.92 10.07 -19.42
N ILE A 781 7.05 9.36 -19.37
CA ILE A 781 7.22 8.09 -18.67
C ILE A 781 7.59 8.45 -17.24
N ASP A 782 6.75 8.08 -16.30
CA ASP A 782 7.00 8.28 -14.88
C ASP A 782 8.20 7.44 -14.44
N GLU A 783 9.28 8.08 -13.99
CA GLU A 783 10.46 7.41 -13.47
C GLU A 783 10.38 7.36 -11.95
N ARG A 784 10.65 6.19 -11.38
CA ARG A 784 10.70 6.04 -9.91
C ARG A 784 11.95 6.70 -9.37
N VAL A 785 11.84 7.27 -8.17
CA VAL A 785 12.99 7.83 -7.48
C VAL A 785 14.07 6.75 -7.27
N SER A 786 15.28 7.04 -7.75
CA SER A 786 16.45 6.17 -7.62
C SER A 786 17.40 6.68 -6.53
N ALA A 787 18.26 5.79 -6.03
CA ALA A 787 19.31 6.19 -5.09
C ALA A 787 20.25 7.26 -5.70
N ALA A 788 20.52 7.19 -7.01
CA ALA A 788 21.32 8.22 -7.69
C ALA A 788 20.64 9.60 -7.63
N ARG A 789 19.33 9.67 -7.89
CA ARG A 789 18.57 10.92 -7.81
C ARG A 789 18.62 11.55 -6.42
N VAL A 790 18.55 10.73 -5.36
CA VAL A 790 18.69 11.20 -3.98
C VAL A 790 20.12 11.64 -3.68
N ARG A 791 21.14 10.90 -4.14
CA ARG A 791 22.55 11.27 -3.96
C ARG A 791 22.87 12.67 -4.48
N ASP A 792 22.29 13.00 -5.64
CA ASP A 792 22.54 14.26 -6.34
C ASP A 792 21.61 15.39 -5.85
N SER A 793 20.73 15.14 -4.88
CA SER A 793 19.82 16.13 -4.32
C SER A 793 20.27 16.68 -2.96
N PRO A 794 19.69 17.80 -2.50
CA PRO A 794 19.90 18.31 -1.13
C PRO A 794 19.54 17.29 -0.03
N ILE A 795 18.65 16.34 -0.34
CA ILE A 795 18.18 15.30 0.60
C ILE A 795 19.36 14.50 1.12
N PHE A 796 20.33 14.12 0.28
CA PHE A 796 21.44 13.26 0.68
C PHE A 796 22.18 13.76 1.92
N ARG A 797 22.49 15.06 1.98
CA ARG A 797 23.21 15.66 3.12
C ARG A 797 22.34 15.77 4.37
N ARG A 798 21.02 15.73 4.20
CA ARG A 798 20.00 15.85 5.24
C ARG A 798 19.56 14.50 5.81
N ILE A 799 19.94 13.37 5.23
CA ILE A 799 19.63 12.04 5.79
C ILE A 799 20.24 11.92 7.20
N VAL A 800 19.39 11.71 8.20
CA VAL A 800 19.75 11.50 9.61
C VAL A 800 19.38 10.10 10.07
N HIS A 801 18.32 9.54 9.52
CA HIS A 801 17.90 8.16 9.74
C HIS A 801 17.42 7.56 8.41
N ALA A 802 17.22 6.25 8.35
CA ALA A 802 16.62 5.62 7.18
C ALA A 802 15.82 4.38 7.57
N HIS A 803 14.75 4.12 6.83
CA HIS A 803 13.95 2.92 6.95
C HIS A 803 14.01 2.09 5.68
N ILE A 804 13.79 0.78 5.87
CA ILE A 804 13.54 -0.17 4.79
C ILE A 804 12.36 -1.04 5.18
N SER A 805 11.46 -1.26 4.22
CA SER A 805 10.42 -2.28 4.31
C SER A 805 10.27 -2.94 2.94
N GLY A 806 9.59 -4.07 2.85
CA GLY A 806 9.11 -4.58 1.58
C GLY A 806 7.92 -3.74 1.13
N HIS A 807 7.86 -3.36 -0.14
CA HIS A 807 6.79 -2.51 -0.66
C HIS A 807 6.21 -3.02 -1.97
N CYS A 808 4.99 -2.56 -2.25
CA CYS A 808 4.45 -2.56 -3.60
C CYS A 808 4.76 -1.23 -4.26
N GLN A 809 5.21 -1.34 -5.49
CA GLN A 809 5.45 -0.22 -6.38
C GLN A 809 4.19 0.61 -6.72
N LYS A 810 2.99 0.07 -6.48
CA LYS A 810 1.70 0.64 -6.91
C LYS A 810 0.85 1.16 -5.76
N ALA A 811 1.11 0.79 -4.51
CA ALA A 811 0.33 1.30 -3.39
C ALA A 811 1.02 1.04 -2.06
N HIS A 812 0.71 1.88 -1.08
CA HIS A 812 1.09 1.63 0.30
C HIS A 812 0.11 0.62 0.94
N PHE A 813 0.28 -0.66 0.61
CA PHE A 813 -0.45 -1.77 1.23
C PHE A 813 0.14 -2.19 2.59
N GLY A 814 0.92 -1.32 3.23
CA GLY A 814 1.69 -1.54 4.45
C GLY A 814 3.15 -1.98 4.24
N ASP A 815 3.91 -1.88 5.33
CA ASP A 815 5.32 -2.26 5.42
C ASP A 815 5.52 -3.75 5.61
N ARG A 816 6.14 -4.37 4.61
CA ARG A 816 6.31 -5.83 4.54
C ARG A 816 7.69 -6.26 5.03
N ALA A 817 7.83 -7.55 5.27
CA ALA A 817 9.14 -8.17 5.24
C ALA A 817 9.82 -7.96 3.88
N LEU A 818 11.15 -7.85 3.89
CA LEU A 818 11.95 -7.82 2.67
C LEU A 818 11.96 -9.21 2.05
N SER A 819 11.57 -9.34 0.78
CA SER A 819 11.68 -10.61 0.06
C SER A 819 13.10 -10.81 -0.45
N LEU A 820 13.69 -11.99 -0.26
CA LEU A 820 15.05 -12.27 -0.76
C LEU A 820 15.15 -12.13 -2.29
N LYS A 821 14.05 -12.38 -3.01
CA LYS A 821 14.03 -12.59 -4.46
C LYS A 821 14.39 -11.35 -5.30
N ASP A 822 14.16 -10.14 -4.80
CA ASP A 822 14.44 -8.89 -5.54
C ASP A 822 15.16 -7.81 -4.71
N SER A 823 15.50 -8.13 -3.46
CA SER A 823 16.03 -7.15 -2.51
C SER A 823 17.40 -6.62 -2.89
N ARG A 824 18.28 -7.43 -3.51
CA ARG A 824 19.63 -6.98 -3.86
C ARG A 824 19.62 -5.87 -4.90
N ALA A 825 18.93 -6.09 -6.02
CA ALA A 825 18.82 -5.10 -7.08
C ALA A 825 18.06 -3.85 -6.62
N THR A 826 17.06 -4.05 -5.75
CA THR A 826 16.25 -2.96 -5.19
C THR A 826 17.03 -2.11 -4.18
N TYR A 827 17.55 -2.71 -3.11
CA TYR A 827 18.09 -1.98 -1.94
C TYR A 827 19.60 -1.79 -2.00
N GLY A 828 20.35 -2.54 -2.81
CA GLY A 828 21.82 -2.41 -2.89
C GLY A 828 22.31 -0.99 -3.17
N PRO A 829 21.78 -0.29 -4.19
CA PRO A 829 22.14 1.11 -4.44
C PRO A 829 21.83 2.04 -3.27
N TRP A 830 20.75 1.78 -2.51
CA TRP A 830 20.35 2.58 -1.35
C TRP A 830 21.25 2.33 -0.15
N ILE A 831 21.59 1.08 0.15
CA ILE A 831 22.53 0.74 1.24
C ILE A 831 23.91 1.31 0.95
N ALA A 832 24.36 1.29 -0.31
CA ALA A 832 25.61 1.94 -0.72
C ALA A 832 25.55 3.47 -0.51
N LEU A 833 24.42 4.11 -0.83
CA LEU A 833 24.19 5.53 -0.56
C LEU A 833 24.24 5.84 0.95
N LEU A 834 23.60 5.03 1.79
CA LEU A 834 23.61 5.22 3.24
C LEU A 834 24.98 4.97 3.85
N ALA A 835 25.75 4.01 3.32
CA ALA A 835 27.13 3.79 3.71
C ALA A 835 28.03 4.97 3.34
N GLN A 836 27.83 5.58 2.17
CA GLN A 836 28.50 6.82 1.79
C GLN A 836 28.12 7.94 2.76
N ARG A 837 26.82 8.07 3.08
CA ARG A 837 26.32 9.09 3.99
C ARG A 837 26.89 8.99 5.40
N ALA A 838 27.00 7.77 5.93
CA ALA A 838 27.61 7.47 7.23
C ALA A 838 29.09 7.86 7.30
N GLY A 839 29.79 7.91 6.17
CA GLY A 839 31.19 8.38 6.09
C GLY A 839 31.35 9.91 6.17
N ILE A 840 30.28 10.69 6.03
CA ILE A 840 30.33 12.15 6.02
C ILE A 840 30.17 12.70 7.43
N ARG A 841 31.27 13.20 8.00
CA ARG A 841 31.30 13.79 9.35
C ARG A 841 30.84 15.26 9.40
N ASN A 842 31.02 16.00 8.29
CA ASN A 842 30.75 17.44 8.23
C ASN A 842 29.33 17.77 7.72
N ALA A 843 28.38 16.85 7.89
CA ALA A 843 26.97 17.14 7.58
C ALA A 843 26.35 18.00 8.70
N PRO A 844 25.28 18.78 8.42
CA PRO A 844 24.61 19.58 9.46
C PRO A 844 24.21 18.76 10.68
N ILE A 845 23.79 17.51 10.44
CA ILE A 845 23.45 16.54 11.47
C ILE A 845 24.12 15.21 11.11
N PRO A 846 24.75 14.51 12.06
CA PRO A 846 25.28 13.17 11.82
C PRO A 846 24.18 12.17 11.46
N PHE A 847 24.48 11.25 10.55
CA PHE A 847 23.62 10.08 10.33
C PHE A 847 23.64 9.18 11.57
N SER A 848 22.49 8.62 11.95
CA SER A 848 22.33 7.69 13.08
C SER A 848 23.23 6.45 12.93
N GLY A 849 23.62 6.13 11.70
CA GLY A 849 24.35 4.91 11.37
C GLY A 849 23.46 3.67 11.44
N TYR A 850 22.13 3.84 11.43
CA TYR A 850 21.15 2.77 11.46
C TYR A 850 20.23 2.85 10.25
N VAL A 851 19.81 1.67 9.80
CA VAL A 851 18.68 1.47 8.91
C VAL A 851 17.69 0.59 9.65
N SER A 852 16.52 1.14 9.96
CA SER A 852 15.48 0.38 10.65
C SER A 852 14.64 -0.41 9.67
N LEU A 853 14.41 -1.67 9.99
CA LEU A 853 13.39 -2.48 9.34
C LEU A 853 12.02 -2.02 9.85
N GLU A 854 11.29 -1.33 8.99
CA GLU A 854 9.93 -0.89 9.25
C GLU A 854 8.97 -2.03 8.96
N LEU A 855 8.19 -2.41 9.97
CA LEU A 855 7.22 -3.49 9.92
C LEU A 855 5.95 -3.06 10.65
N GLU A 856 5.16 -2.16 10.05
CA GLU A 856 3.89 -1.69 10.62
C GLU A 856 3.00 -2.88 11.06
N ALA A 857 3.04 -4.01 10.36
CA ALA A 857 2.08 -5.11 10.52
C ALA A 857 2.42 -6.21 11.55
N THR A 858 3.61 -6.21 12.16
CA THR A 858 4.13 -7.44 12.77
C THR A 858 3.94 -7.47 14.27
N ARG A 859 2.67 -7.52 14.70
CA ARG A 859 2.33 -7.98 16.07
C ARG A 859 2.66 -9.46 16.27
N ASP A 860 2.85 -10.20 15.18
CA ASP A 860 3.33 -11.57 15.23
C ASP A 860 4.86 -11.58 15.33
N ALA A 861 5.36 -11.90 16.52
CA ALA A 861 6.78 -12.03 16.78
C ALA A 861 7.47 -13.07 15.88
N VAL A 862 6.75 -14.08 15.36
CA VAL A 862 7.33 -15.04 14.40
C VAL A 862 7.63 -14.36 13.07
N TYR A 863 6.68 -13.61 12.53
CA TYR A 863 6.89 -12.88 11.27
C TYR A 863 7.97 -11.82 11.44
N ALA A 864 7.98 -11.08 12.55
CA ALA A 864 9.05 -10.12 12.85
C ALA A 864 10.43 -10.79 12.86
N THR A 865 10.52 -12.01 13.40
CA THR A 865 11.77 -12.80 13.42
C THR A 865 12.23 -13.19 12.01
N VAL A 866 11.31 -13.70 11.18
CA VAL A 866 11.63 -14.11 9.79
C VAL A 866 12.03 -12.90 8.95
N ALA A 867 11.24 -11.82 9.02
CA ALA A 867 11.52 -10.56 8.32
C ALA A 867 12.89 -9.99 8.71
N THR A 868 13.20 -10.01 10.00
CA THR A 868 14.51 -9.59 10.53
C THR A 868 15.64 -10.43 9.98
N ARG A 869 15.49 -11.77 10.00
CA ARG A 869 16.52 -12.69 9.51
C ARG A 869 16.82 -12.38 8.05
N ASP A 870 15.79 -12.27 7.22
CA ASP A 870 15.95 -12.08 5.79
C ASP A 870 16.54 -10.70 5.49
N ALA A 871 16.09 -9.65 6.20
CA ALA A 871 16.68 -8.32 6.11
C ALA A 871 18.16 -8.30 6.50
N ALA A 872 18.53 -9.04 7.54
CA ALA A 872 19.92 -9.09 7.99
C ALA A 872 20.82 -9.87 7.01
N VAL A 873 20.29 -10.94 6.41
CA VAL A 873 20.97 -11.64 5.30
C VAL A 873 21.16 -10.70 4.11
N ILE A 874 20.12 -9.96 3.72
CA ILE A 874 20.18 -8.98 2.63
C ILE A 874 21.23 -7.91 2.94
N LEU A 875 21.20 -7.31 4.13
CA LEU A 875 22.15 -6.26 4.50
C LEU A 875 23.59 -6.77 4.56
N SER A 876 23.82 -7.96 5.11
CA SER A 876 25.15 -8.59 5.13
C SER A 876 25.68 -8.78 3.70
N GLN A 877 24.83 -9.26 2.79
CA GLN A 877 25.17 -9.42 1.37
C GLN A 877 25.49 -8.06 0.73
N LEU A 878 24.64 -7.06 0.92
CA LEU A 878 24.80 -5.72 0.33
C LEU A 878 26.05 -4.99 0.85
N GLN A 879 26.41 -5.19 2.12
CA GLN A 879 27.61 -4.62 2.71
C GLN A 879 28.88 -5.28 2.20
N SER A 880 28.85 -6.60 2.00
CA SER A 880 30.01 -7.32 1.46
C SER A 880 30.41 -6.79 0.08
N ASP A 881 29.43 -6.53 -0.78
CA ASP A 881 29.65 -5.99 -2.13
C ASP A 881 30.21 -4.56 -2.10
N ALA A 882 29.71 -3.71 -1.19
CA ALA A 882 30.16 -2.32 -1.09
C ALA A 882 31.63 -2.20 -0.70
N VAL A 883 32.18 -3.19 0.02
CA VAL A 883 33.61 -3.24 0.37
C VAL A 883 34.46 -3.61 -0.85
N PHE A 884 33.96 -4.44 -1.78
CA PHE A 884 34.70 -4.85 -2.99
C PHE A 884 34.76 -3.77 -4.08
N VAL A 885 33.93 -2.72 -4.01
CA VAL A 885 33.93 -1.60 -4.96
C VAL A 885 34.91 -0.49 -4.54
N ARG A 886 35.47 -0.55 -3.32
CA ARG A 886 36.58 0.29 -2.87
C ARG A 886 37.91 -0.41 -3.07
#